data_AF-Q0IG60-F1
#
_entry.id   AF-Q0IG60-F1
#
_cell.length_a   1.000
_cell.length_b   1.000
_cell.length_c   1.000
_cell.angle_alpha   90.00
_cell.angle_beta   90.00
_cell.angle_gamma   90.00
#
_symmetry.space_group_name_H-M   'P 1'
#
loop_
_entity.id
_entity.type
_entity.pdbx_description
1 polymer ?
#
loop_
_entity_poly.entity_id
_entity_poly.type
_entity_poly.pdbx_seq_one_letter_code
_entity_poly.pdbx_strand_id
1 'polypeptide(L)'
;MDDYKQIVSKHSILATASAIQKCIKSINDKQSKSNVKTNELELLKSLVKSDNPRTAQLAVQALVQLVSSGSLDLGQTLGILVTTLANSSSAHFNAIGYGMFELLLLDLRRRCSALGEDPYVCQFDLKPPQHPLILLLSNRDVVKVLAFSNKVNEICHHHDQIIRKNSVEFLRPVFLHVFNNPTLFPETQKMWRALLKSASNDDTAVKMIYEIISWSKTSTSEKCLYTNNLLLEVLDYVPAEKRFEWLRRDICLYIAAVSKELIGYNYDPSENFLKIFSALHVDKDHASVNYNSVLLMVLSDVMQNIAPAHILGLMRIVHFLLESGCNRLSQLMIMDGAVQFLGQQTFIHNYLEDCNCVLNAVLDNSYPAEVPTLFEMRPASYFHSDIAKYSHFCMWWNDVENRILTIDQFLEALSRTSRFSDKVNLVLRGLMYTHEIPFEDWRKLFDQLVICSKSNEEICSRLLTPILFLLANDSNPRKRLHLLRSLASMGAKDHVLRVLKALTKDVDRATSLDLYLRLWKAEPRTYPFLYDVLKDTSRRPREDSWETSFARTYTIREICLIKPQQHGADLVNLFSEILSHPEDANNEAAVALAIDAIASLCENHVINIVSTWKVLGFKFTHEKRPRIIQSLCRFFANVPSIKVNSLEQERLVNEIILKLWQFVTDFDDREVIVAALDSLKSFSPDMMNIFQIPEFFRQGIPLPSEDDESLDAKMIPGDCWIQLIHFVNHSAIEAAGDLVSHHIHNEMQSYRGGIYLNPEGRPEPSSLKHLPKRSILAAVIHHLISHGGKMNSADTTDIVLYNLLRIVAKKYPKPIPPLNWCFLHEYFHHCYESKKYCLQIAIKQMPHSGTAKRIVENFLSDAVQTDMEVEDVLVVLEYLDVLTEYVQSDIYKRFLHMSLQFLLEKSEEHGANTGSPFVETVQHLKNAVTKKSYQNEDNFDYLCEALENLFSRFSINTKLFDEYLKVLSVLPSKHLTSLLKPSTWIDKRNQTKLEKAIVLQFSIHKHNPIATDLHLFGLSDILKTIGSFETNMQNYFLRSFFDFVPQLENHKALNGWIIELIGYIQSDLAEVNTLQMKEVALLLDVFLTAVISLSGYGALFGKAIVEDLDKRLFVFPSSLIMVFQMNMWREIENKIYEFLYHLYNHPNISTPYAECLKNALLCCKEQSYLQQPKAWPKFVSLRRL
;
A
#
# COMPACT_ATOMS: atom_id res chain seq x y z
N MET A 1 61.73 -6.25 -46.66
CA MET A 1 62.25 -5.07 -45.94
C MET A 1 62.90 -4.07 -46.90
N ASP A 2 63.71 -4.50 -47.87
CA ASP A 2 64.32 -3.60 -48.86
C ASP A 2 63.29 -2.96 -49.81
N ASP A 3 62.27 -3.70 -50.24
CA ASP A 3 61.16 -3.16 -51.05
C ASP A 3 60.32 -2.12 -50.29
N TYR A 4 60.12 -2.31 -48.99
CA TYR A 4 59.42 -1.35 -48.14
C TYR A 4 60.19 -0.02 -48.07
N LYS A 5 61.51 -0.10 -47.84
CA LYS A 5 62.40 1.09 -47.83
C LYS A 5 62.44 1.78 -49.20
N GLN A 6 62.42 1.05 -50.31
CA GLN A 6 62.37 1.60 -51.67
C GLN A 6 61.05 2.29 -52.03
N ILE A 7 59.93 1.85 -51.46
CA ILE A 7 58.61 2.46 -51.71
C ILE A 7 58.46 3.73 -50.86
N VAL A 8 58.89 3.68 -49.60
CA VAL A 8 58.82 4.84 -48.68
C VAL A 8 59.79 5.96 -49.07
N SER A 9 60.91 5.65 -49.73
CA SER A 9 61.93 6.63 -50.16
C SER A 9 61.60 7.38 -51.46
N LYS A 10 60.51 7.05 -52.17
CA LYS A 10 60.13 7.70 -53.43
C LYS A 10 59.41 9.03 -53.20
N HIS A 11 59.90 10.09 -53.85
CA HIS A 11 59.40 11.46 -53.67
C HIS A 11 58.07 11.79 -54.41
N SER A 12 57.59 10.97 -55.35
CA SER A 12 56.37 11.25 -56.13
C SER A 12 55.28 10.18 -55.98
N ILE A 13 54.01 10.63 -55.90
CA ILE A 13 52.79 9.80 -55.73
C ILE A 13 52.64 8.78 -56.88
N LEU A 14 52.99 9.17 -58.10
CA LEU A 14 52.94 8.30 -59.27
C LEU A 14 53.95 7.15 -59.18
N ALA A 15 55.12 7.38 -58.59
CA ALA A 15 56.16 6.36 -58.46
C ALA A 15 55.84 5.34 -57.33
N THR A 16 55.16 5.77 -56.27
CA THR A 16 54.60 4.88 -55.23
C THR A 16 53.40 4.09 -55.74
N ALA A 17 52.46 4.72 -56.45
CA ALA A 17 51.32 4.03 -57.07
C ALA A 17 51.75 2.97 -58.10
N SER A 18 52.73 3.27 -58.95
CA SER A 18 53.30 2.30 -59.92
C SER A 18 53.95 1.09 -59.23
N ALA A 19 54.60 1.28 -58.07
CA ALA A 19 55.18 0.19 -57.30
C ALA A 19 54.09 -0.68 -56.64
N ILE A 20 53.07 -0.06 -56.06
CA ILE A 20 51.92 -0.77 -55.47
C ILE A 20 51.14 -1.54 -56.56
N GLN A 21 51.02 -0.98 -57.78
CA GLN A 21 50.39 -1.66 -58.92
C GLN A 21 51.12 -2.95 -59.33
N LYS A 22 52.45 -2.99 -59.22
CA LYS A 22 53.22 -4.23 -59.46
C LYS A 22 52.91 -5.30 -58.41
N CYS A 23 52.72 -4.91 -57.15
CA CYS A 23 52.27 -5.81 -56.08
C CYS A 23 50.82 -6.29 -56.29
N ILE A 24 49.91 -5.43 -56.78
CA ILE A 24 48.53 -5.85 -57.11
C ILE A 24 48.54 -6.92 -58.22
N LYS A 25 49.31 -6.68 -59.29
CA LYS A 25 49.43 -7.64 -60.41
C LYS A 25 50.01 -8.98 -59.96
N SER A 26 51.06 -8.96 -59.13
CA SER A 26 51.67 -10.20 -58.62
C SER A 26 50.71 -11.02 -57.75
N ILE A 27 49.84 -10.36 -56.97
CA ILE A 27 48.83 -11.04 -56.15
C ILE A 27 47.73 -11.65 -57.02
N ASN A 28 47.24 -10.93 -58.04
CA ASN A 28 46.22 -11.42 -58.95
C ASN A 28 46.72 -12.59 -59.82
N ASP A 29 47.95 -12.52 -60.32
CA ASP A 29 48.53 -13.57 -61.18
C ASP A 29 48.77 -14.90 -60.40
N LYS A 30 49.13 -14.80 -59.12
CA LYS A 30 49.44 -15.95 -58.25
C LYS A 30 48.21 -16.70 -57.73
N GLN A 31 47.01 -16.11 -57.78
CA GLN A 31 45.77 -16.75 -57.31
C GLN A 31 45.28 -17.92 -58.18
N SER A 32 45.76 -18.03 -59.41
CA SER A 32 45.48 -19.18 -60.29
C SER A 32 46.10 -20.50 -59.80
N LYS A 33 46.97 -20.46 -58.79
CA LYS A 33 47.61 -21.64 -58.17
C LYS A 33 47.45 -21.54 -56.64
N SER A 34 46.84 -22.53 -56.02
CA SER A 34 46.35 -22.54 -54.64
C SER A 34 47.30 -21.98 -53.56
N ASN A 35 46.72 -21.20 -52.62
CA ASN A 35 47.13 -20.90 -51.25
C ASN A 35 48.63 -20.63 -50.96
N VAL A 36 49.04 -19.37 -51.05
CA VAL A 36 50.27 -18.89 -50.39
C VAL A 36 50.04 -17.49 -49.79
N LYS A 37 50.34 -17.34 -48.48
CA LYS A 37 50.50 -16.04 -47.81
C LYS A 37 51.60 -15.27 -48.55
N THR A 38 51.24 -14.31 -49.39
CA THR A 38 52.20 -13.55 -50.18
C THR A 38 52.93 -12.55 -49.28
N ASN A 39 54.27 -12.57 -49.30
CA ASN A 39 55.11 -11.51 -48.70
C ASN A 39 54.67 -10.10 -49.15
N GLU A 40 54.05 -10.00 -50.33
CA GLU A 40 53.44 -8.80 -50.89
C GLU A 40 52.21 -8.31 -50.09
N LEU A 41 51.40 -9.20 -49.51
CA LEU A 41 50.29 -8.83 -48.62
C LEU A 41 50.80 -8.32 -47.27
N GLU A 42 51.85 -8.91 -46.70
CA GLU A 42 52.51 -8.36 -45.51
C GLU A 42 53.19 -7.03 -45.78
N LEU A 43 53.71 -6.84 -46.99
CA LEU A 43 54.23 -5.56 -47.46
C LEU A 43 53.11 -4.51 -47.57
N LEU A 44 51.94 -4.83 -48.13
CA LEU A 44 50.78 -3.93 -48.13
C LEU A 44 50.31 -3.60 -46.70
N LYS A 45 50.26 -4.58 -45.78
CA LYS A 45 49.93 -4.36 -44.36
C LYS A 45 50.91 -3.42 -43.67
N SER A 46 52.20 -3.53 -43.97
CA SER A 46 53.22 -2.62 -43.42
C SER A 46 53.13 -1.22 -44.04
N LEU A 47 52.79 -1.10 -45.33
CA LEU A 47 52.59 0.19 -46.01
C LEU A 47 51.36 0.96 -45.49
N VAL A 48 50.30 0.28 -45.05
CA VAL A 48 49.16 0.90 -44.35
C VAL A 48 49.59 1.59 -43.05
N LYS A 49 50.71 1.13 -42.43
CA LYS A 49 51.30 1.70 -41.21
C LYS A 49 52.46 2.67 -41.49
N SER A 50 52.70 3.04 -42.75
CA SER A 50 53.80 3.96 -43.09
C SER A 50 53.58 5.36 -42.53
N ASP A 51 54.64 6.12 -42.21
CA ASP A 51 54.51 7.48 -41.68
C ASP A 51 53.96 8.50 -42.69
N ASN A 52 53.94 8.13 -43.99
CA ASN A 52 53.44 8.98 -45.06
C ASN A 52 51.95 8.67 -45.34
N PRO A 53 51.02 9.59 -45.05
CA PRO A 53 49.58 9.33 -45.15
C PRO A 53 49.11 9.07 -46.59
N ARG A 54 49.82 9.58 -47.59
CA ARG A 54 49.51 9.34 -49.01
C ARG A 54 49.86 7.91 -49.43
N THR A 55 50.96 7.37 -48.92
CA THR A 55 51.37 5.98 -49.15
C THR A 55 50.40 5.01 -48.47
N ALA A 56 49.98 5.34 -47.25
CA ALA A 56 48.96 4.57 -46.55
C ALA A 56 47.60 4.60 -47.29
N GLN A 57 47.17 5.75 -47.80
CA GLN A 57 45.93 5.86 -48.60
C GLN A 57 45.99 4.99 -49.88
N LEU A 58 47.09 5.03 -50.62
CA LEU A 58 47.28 4.19 -51.80
C LEU A 58 47.32 2.69 -51.44
N ALA A 59 47.92 2.33 -50.30
CA ALA A 59 47.95 0.95 -49.83
C ALA A 59 46.54 0.46 -49.44
N VAL A 60 45.72 1.31 -48.80
CA VAL A 60 44.30 0.99 -48.51
C VAL A 60 43.50 0.85 -49.80
N GLN A 61 43.66 1.76 -50.77
CA GLN A 61 42.99 1.66 -52.08
C GLN A 61 43.37 0.38 -52.84
N ALA A 62 44.64 -0.03 -52.77
CA ALA A 62 45.09 -1.29 -53.34
C ALA A 62 44.42 -2.50 -52.70
N LEU A 63 44.24 -2.50 -51.38
CA LEU A 63 43.50 -3.56 -50.67
C LEU A 63 42.02 -3.61 -51.07
N VAL A 64 41.35 -2.46 -51.20
CA VAL A 64 39.95 -2.39 -51.69
C VAL A 64 39.85 -2.93 -53.12
N GLN A 65 40.79 -2.55 -54.00
CA GLN A 65 40.81 -3.02 -55.38
C GLN A 65 41.00 -4.54 -55.48
N LEU A 66 41.90 -5.12 -54.68
CA LEU A 66 42.12 -6.57 -54.62
C LEU A 66 40.87 -7.33 -54.14
N VAL A 67 40.08 -6.78 -53.22
CA VAL A 67 38.79 -7.37 -52.82
C VAL A 67 37.75 -7.25 -53.95
N SER A 68 37.73 -6.12 -54.66
CA SER A 68 36.82 -5.90 -55.79
C SER A 68 37.07 -6.88 -56.95
N SER A 69 38.34 -7.26 -57.20
CA SER A 69 38.73 -8.25 -58.21
C SER A 69 38.53 -9.71 -57.77
N GLY A 70 38.04 -9.94 -56.54
CA GLY A 70 37.87 -11.29 -55.97
C GLY A 70 39.15 -11.92 -55.42
N SER A 71 40.23 -11.13 -55.32
CA SER A 71 41.57 -11.64 -55.03
C SER A 71 41.93 -11.71 -53.54
N LEU A 72 41.16 -11.03 -52.70
CA LEU A 72 41.24 -11.12 -51.25
C LEU A 72 39.84 -11.32 -50.67
N ASP A 73 39.76 -12.06 -49.57
CA ASP A 73 38.54 -12.19 -48.79
C ASP A 73 38.19 -10.85 -48.11
N LEU A 74 36.92 -10.49 -48.15
CA LEU A 74 36.39 -9.23 -47.63
C LEU A 74 36.51 -9.18 -46.10
N GLY A 75 36.20 -10.28 -45.42
CA GLY A 75 36.29 -10.39 -43.96
C GLY A 75 37.73 -10.28 -43.45
N GLN A 76 38.67 -10.98 -44.11
CA GLN A 76 40.10 -10.87 -43.80
C GLN A 76 40.63 -9.45 -43.99
N THR A 77 40.22 -8.76 -45.06
CA THR A 77 40.68 -7.40 -45.37
C THR A 77 40.09 -6.36 -44.41
N LEU A 78 38.82 -6.47 -44.04
CA LEU A 78 38.21 -5.65 -43.00
C LEU A 78 38.89 -5.89 -41.64
N GLY A 79 39.20 -7.14 -41.28
CA GLY A 79 39.93 -7.45 -40.05
C GLY A 79 41.33 -6.82 -39.99
N ILE A 80 42.02 -6.75 -41.14
CA ILE A 80 43.30 -6.04 -41.25
C ILE A 80 43.14 -4.54 -40.98
N LEU A 81 42.14 -3.89 -41.60
CA LEU A 81 41.91 -2.45 -41.42
C LEU A 81 41.44 -2.09 -40.00
N VAL A 82 40.60 -2.93 -39.39
CA VAL A 82 40.13 -2.75 -38.00
C VAL A 82 41.30 -2.86 -37.02
N THR A 83 42.19 -3.85 -37.20
CA THR A 83 43.35 -4.03 -36.31
C THR A 83 44.40 -2.93 -36.46
N THR A 84 44.51 -2.30 -37.63
CA THR A 84 45.42 -1.15 -37.84
C THR A 84 44.85 0.17 -37.33
N LEU A 85 43.53 0.28 -37.14
CA LEU A 85 42.85 1.49 -36.68
C LEU A 85 43.32 1.95 -35.27
N ALA A 86 43.51 1.00 -34.34
CA ALA A 86 43.78 1.28 -32.93
C ALA A 86 45.07 2.08 -32.65
N ASN A 87 46.05 2.02 -33.56
CA ASN A 87 47.36 2.66 -33.42
C ASN A 87 47.62 3.73 -34.52
N SER A 88 46.58 4.28 -35.13
CA SER A 88 46.68 5.17 -36.29
C SER A 88 46.74 6.66 -35.92
N SER A 89 47.55 7.46 -36.64
CA SER A 89 47.52 8.93 -36.54
C SER A 89 46.32 9.53 -37.30
N SER A 90 46.01 10.82 -37.09
CA SER A 90 44.78 11.45 -37.64
C SER A 90 44.65 11.35 -39.18
N ALA A 91 45.76 11.43 -39.91
CA ALA A 91 45.76 11.30 -41.36
C ALA A 91 45.56 9.85 -41.83
N HIS A 92 46.08 8.88 -41.07
CA HIS A 92 45.90 7.44 -41.32
C HIS A 92 44.48 6.98 -41.01
N PHE A 93 43.85 7.58 -40.00
CA PHE A 93 42.47 7.32 -39.61
C PHE A 93 41.48 7.56 -40.77
N ASN A 94 41.63 8.68 -41.52
CA ASN A 94 40.76 8.99 -42.66
C ASN A 94 40.96 8.01 -43.82
N ALA A 95 42.21 7.62 -44.10
CA ALA A 95 42.52 6.65 -45.16
C ALA A 95 41.95 5.25 -44.84
N ILE A 96 42.15 4.77 -43.61
CA ILE A 96 41.63 3.48 -43.14
C ILE A 96 40.09 3.51 -43.10
N GLY A 97 39.50 4.58 -42.57
CA GLY A 97 38.05 4.78 -42.52
C GLY A 97 37.42 4.75 -43.92
N TYR A 98 38.00 5.44 -44.91
CA TYR A 98 37.54 5.39 -46.29
C TYR A 98 37.56 3.97 -46.86
N GLY A 99 38.65 3.23 -46.63
CA GLY A 99 38.74 1.83 -47.03
C GLY A 99 37.66 0.95 -46.40
N MET A 100 37.35 1.15 -45.12
CA MET A 100 36.27 0.43 -44.43
C MET A 100 34.90 0.76 -45.02
N PHE A 101 34.60 2.03 -45.33
CA PHE A 101 33.35 2.42 -45.99
C PHE A 101 33.19 1.73 -47.35
N GLU A 102 34.19 1.82 -48.23
CA GLU A 102 34.13 1.22 -49.58
C GLU A 102 33.96 -0.31 -49.54
N LEU A 103 34.68 -1.00 -48.66
CA LEU A 103 34.54 -2.46 -48.51
C LEU A 103 33.14 -2.85 -48.02
N LEU A 104 32.56 -2.11 -47.08
CA LEU A 104 31.22 -2.39 -46.58
C LEU A 104 30.13 -2.09 -47.62
N LEU A 105 30.30 -1.03 -48.41
CA LEU A 105 29.38 -0.72 -49.52
C LEU A 105 29.45 -1.78 -50.63
N LEU A 106 30.65 -2.31 -50.91
CA LEU A 106 30.83 -3.45 -51.81
C LEU A 106 30.13 -4.72 -51.28
N ASP A 107 30.21 -5.01 -49.97
CA ASP A 107 29.49 -6.13 -49.34
C ASP A 107 27.97 -5.96 -49.42
N LEU A 108 27.46 -4.76 -49.09
CA LEU A 108 26.05 -4.40 -49.20
C LEU A 108 25.54 -4.67 -50.62
N ARG A 109 26.26 -4.16 -51.64
CA ARG A 109 25.88 -4.35 -53.04
C ARG A 109 25.87 -5.83 -53.44
N ARG A 110 26.88 -6.62 -53.03
CA ARG A 110 26.94 -8.07 -53.33
C ARG A 110 25.75 -8.82 -52.72
N ARG A 111 25.33 -8.45 -51.51
CA ARG A 111 24.20 -9.10 -50.81
C ARG A 111 22.85 -8.71 -51.36
N CYS A 112 22.62 -7.42 -51.60
CA CYS A 112 21.38 -6.97 -52.23
C CYS A 112 21.19 -7.61 -53.61
N SER A 113 22.26 -7.79 -54.38
CA SER A 113 22.20 -8.52 -55.65
C SER A 113 21.90 -10.02 -55.49
N ALA A 114 22.17 -10.63 -54.33
CA ALA A 114 21.91 -12.03 -54.04
C ALA A 114 20.51 -12.30 -53.44
N LEU A 115 19.93 -11.31 -52.76
CA LEU A 115 18.63 -11.39 -52.07
C LEU A 115 17.41 -11.24 -53.00
N GLY A 116 17.59 -10.73 -54.23
CA GLY A 116 16.48 -10.55 -55.17
C GLY A 116 15.49 -9.48 -54.68
N GLU A 117 14.25 -9.88 -54.39
CA GLU A 117 13.18 -8.99 -53.88
C GLU A 117 13.09 -8.92 -52.34
N ASP A 118 13.79 -9.80 -51.60
CA ASP A 118 13.73 -9.80 -50.14
C ASP A 118 14.37 -8.52 -49.55
N PRO A 119 13.76 -7.91 -48.51
CA PRO A 119 14.29 -6.70 -47.89
C PRO A 119 15.64 -6.99 -47.25
N TYR A 120 16.63 -6.15 -47.52
CA TYR A 120 17.93 -6.24 -46.87
C TYR A 120 17.78 -6.03 -45.36
N VAL A 121 18.48 -6.85 -44.57
CA VAL A 121 18.59 -6.67 -43.12
C VAL A 121 20.07 -6.54 -42.78
N CYS A 122 20.43 -5.51 -42.01
CA CYS A 122 21.81 -5.33 -41.59
C CYS A 122 22.29 -6.52 -40.75
N GLN A 123 23.42 -7.12 -41.16
CA GLN A 123 24.05 -8.25 -40.47
C GLN A 123 24.78 -7.87 -39.18
N PHE A 124 24.99 -6.56 -38.99
CA PHE A 124 25.75 -6.03 -37.87
C PHE A 124 24.79 -5.42 -36.86
N ASP A 125 25.27 -5.32 -35.62
CA ASP A 125 24.52 -4.70 -34.55
C ASP A 125 25.38 -3.72 -33.73
N LEU A 126 24.81 -3.13 -32.67
CA LEU A 126 25.55 -2.45 -31.61
C LEU A 126 26.45 -3.42 -30.84
N LYS A 127 26.01 -4.68 -30.75
CA LYS A 127 26.70 -5.81 -30.14
C LYS A 127 27.45 -6.66 -31.16
N PRO A 128 28.42 -7.50 -30.73
CA PRO A 128 29.10 -8.46 -31.59
C PRO A 128 28.11 -9.37 -32.34
N PRO A 129 28.16 -9.47 -33.69
CA PRO A 129 29.10 -8.77 -34.59
C PRO A 129 28.79 -7.27 -34.73
N GLN A 130 29.66 -6.42 -34.16
CA GLN A 130 29.42 -4.98 -34.08
C GLN A 130 29.66 -4.32 -35.44
N HIS A 131 28.84 -3.33 -35.80
CA HIS A 131 29.01 -2.60 -37.05
C HIS A 131 30.41 -1.94 -37.10
N PRO A 132 31.27 -2.27 -38.09
CA PRO A 132 32.66 -1.81 -38.07
C PRO A 132 32.83 -0.29 -38.07
N LEU A 133 31.87 0.44 -38.66
CA LEU A 133 31.84 1.91 -38.62
C LEU A 133 31.70 2.51 -37.21
N ILE A 134 31.11 1.78 -36.25
CA ILE A 134 31.02 2.25 -34.85
C ILE A 134 32.42 2.37 -34.24
N LEU A 135 33.38 1.53 -34.66
CA LEU A 135 34.77 1.61 -34.18
C LEU A 135 35.47 2.90 -34.60
N LEU A 136 35.06 3.50 -35.74
CA LEU A 136 35.57 4.82 -36.16
C LEU A 136 35.12 5.92 -35.20
N LEU A 137 33.96 5.76 -34.54
CA LEU A 137 33.44 6.74 -33.59
C LEU A 137 34.08 6.65 -32.19
N SER A 138 34.95 5.67 -31.94
CA SER A 138 35.63 5.52 -30.64
C SER A 138 36.58 6.68 -30.29
N ASN A 139 37.00 7.47 -31.29
CA ASN A 139 37.96 8.56 -31.14
C ASN A 139 37.24 9.92 -31.09
N ARG A 140 37.33 10.64 -29.96
CA ARG A 140 36.50 11.83 -29.61
C ARG A 140 36.89 13.13 -30.34
N ASP A 141 37.50 13.04 -31.50
CA ASP A 141 38.03 14.21 -32.23
C ASP A 141 36.98 14.77 -33.20
N VAL A 142 36.57 16.03 -32.95
CA VAL A 142 35.61 16.83 -33.73
C VAL A 142 35.81 16.70 -35.25
N VAL A 143 37.04 16.87 -35.73
CA VAL A 143 37.33 16.89 -37.17
C VAL A 143 37.05 15.52 -37.81
N LYS A 144 37.28 14.44 -37.06
CA LYS A 144 37.03 13.07 -37.52
C LYS A 144 35.53 12.76 -37.54
N VAL A 145 34.78 13.25 -36.56
CA VAL A 145 33.33 13.09 -36.48
C VAL A 145 32.63 13.83 -37.63
N LEU A 146 33.09 15.04 -37.96
CA LEU A 146 32.58 15.78 -39.12
C LEU A 146 32.88 15.07 -40.46
N ALA A 147 34.09 14.52 -40.63
CA ALA A 147 34.44 13.76 -41.82
C ALA A 147 33.60 12.48 -41.95
N PHE A 148 33.38 11.77 -40.83
CA PHE A 148 32.48 10.63 -40.75
C PHE A 148 31.04 11.01 -41.11
N SER A 149 30.52 12.10 -40.54
CA SER A 149 29.17 12.61 -40.80
C SER A 149 28.95 12.94 -42.29
N ASN A 150 29.92 13.56 -42.95
CA ASN A 150 29.84 13.82 -44.39
C ASN A 150 29.75 12.51 -45.18
N LYS A 151 30.53 11.49 -44.80
CA LYS A 151 30.52 10.20 -45.50
C LYS A 151 29.21 9.43 -45.29
N VAL A 152 28.64 9.48 -44.10
CA VAL A 152 27.30 8.93 -43.82
C VAL A 152 26.25 9.63 -44.69
N ASN A 153 26.31 10.96 -44.82
CA ASN A 153 25.42 11.71 -45.69
C ASN A 153 25.57 11.33 -47.18
N GLU A 154 26.81 11.09 -47.65
CA GLU A 154 27.07 10.57 -49.00
C GLU A 154 26.45 9.18 -49.23
N ILE A 155 26.40 8.32 -48.22
CA ILE A 155 25.79 6.98 -48.32
C ILE A 155 24.26 7.08 -48.42
N CYS A 156 23.64 7.94 -47.61
CA CYS A 156 22.20 8.18 -47.69
C CYS A 156 21.76 8.76 -49.05
N HIS A 157 22.65 9.52 -49.72
CA HIS A 157 22.40 10.14 -51.01
C HIS A 157 23.25 9.54 -52.15
N HIS A 158 23.63 8.27 -52.02
CA HIS A 158 24.58 7.64 -52.93
C HIS A 158 24.07 7.59 -54.38
N HIS A 159 24.99 7.68 -55.35
CA HIS A 159 24.65 7.65 -56.78
C HIS A 159 24.07 6.29 -57.23
N ASP A 160 24.50 5.20 -56.62
CA ASP A 160 23.95 3.85 -56.83
C ASP A 160 22.59 3.68 -56.12
N GLN A 161 21.55 3.37 -56.88
CA GLN A 161 20.18 3.23 -56.40
C GLN A 161 20.01 2.07 -55.40
N ILE A 162 20.77 0.98 -55.55
CA ILE A 162 20.70 -0.19 -54.64
C ILE A 162 21.21 0.20 -53.25
N ILE A 163 22.33 0.93 -53.21
CA ILE A 163 22.91 1.42 -51.96
C ILE A 163 21.99 2.46 -51.34
N ARG A 164 21.48 3.41 -52.13
CA ARG A 164 20.60 4.48 -51.63
C ARG A 164 19.35 3.94 -50.94
N LYS A 165 18.66 2.96 -51.55
CA LYS A 165 17.45 2.33 -50.99
C LYS A 165 17.70 1.57 -49.68
N ASN A 166 18.85 0.92 -49.53
CA ASN A 166 19.16 0.11 -48.34
C ASN A 166 20.05 0.86 -47.33
N SER A 167 20.37 2.13 -47.59
CA SER A 167 21.34 2.91 -46.81
C SER A 167 20.91 3.10 -45.35
N VAL A 168 19.63 3.37 -45.11
CA VAL A 168 19.07 3.57 -43.76
C VAL A 168 19.16 2.30 -42.93
N GLU A 169 18.73 1.17 -43.50
CA GLU A 169 18.77 -0.12 -42.82
C GLU A 169 20.20 -0.59 -42.57
N PHE A 170 21.09 -0.42 -43.55
CA PHE A 170 22.53 -0.68 -43.39
C PHE A 170 23.14 0.13 -42.24
N LEU A 171 22.79 1.42 -42.14
CA LEU A 171 23.31 2.34 -41.11
C LEU A 171 22.54 2.30 -39.79
N ARG A 172 21.48 1.50 -39.64
CA ARG A 172 20.67 1.46 -38.42
C ARG A 172 21.49 1.35 -37.13
N PRO A 173 22.45 0.40 -36.97
CA PRO A 173 23.25 0.32 -35.75
C PRO A 173 24.10 1.58 -35.51
N VAL A 174 24.57 2.23 -36.58
CA VAL A 174 25.35 3.47 -36.49
C VAL A 174 24.45 4.62 -36.00
N PHE A 175 23.26 4.77 -36.55
CA PHE A 175 22.32 5.81 -36.13
C PHE A 175 21.87 5.64 -34.68
N LEU A 176 21.52 4.42 -34.25
CA LEU A 176 21.18 4.14 -32.85
C LEU A 176 22.37 4.45 -31.91
N HIS A 177 23.60 4.13 -32.32
CA HIS A 177 24.78 4.42 -31.51
C HIS A 177 24.98 5.93 -31.32
N VAL A 178 24.85 6.69 -32.42
CA VAL A 178 25.11 8.12 -32.48
C VAL A 178 24.04 8.92 -31.73
N PHE A 179 22.76 8.68 -32.00
CA PHE A 179 21.69 9.52 -31.49
C PHE A 179 21.24 9.17 -30.07
N ASN A 180 21.44 7.93 -29.61
CA ASN A 180 21.08 7.52 -28.24
C ASN A 180 22.24 7.60 -27.24
N ASN A 181 23.41 8.12 -27.68
CA ASN A 181 24.58 8.41 -26.84
C ASN A 181 25.07 9.87 -27.01
N PRO A 182 24.27 10.85 -26.56
CA PRO A 182 24.46 12.27 -26.90
C PRO A 182 25.70 12.91 -26.28
N THR A 183 26.21 12.38 -25.16
CA THR A 183 27.38 12.92 -24.44
C THR A 183 28.68 12.87 -25.25
N LEU A 184 28.68 12.21 -26.41
CA LEU A 184 29.88 12.00 -27.22
C LEU A 184 29.94 12.87 -28.49
N PHE A 185 28.80 13.31 -29.05
CA PHE A 185 28.79 13.88 -30.42
C PHE A 185 27.76 15.02 -30.60
N PRO A 186 28.09 16.28 -30.29
CA PRO A 186 27.22 17.43 -30.58
C PRO A 186 27.11 17.77 -32.09
N GLU A 187 28.01 17.25 -32.93
CA GLU A 187 28.12 17.56 -34.37
C GLU A 187 27.25 16.68 -35.29
N THR A 188 26.28 15.98 -34.72
CA THR A 188 25.48 14.95 -35.41
C THR A 188 24.31 15.50 -36.22
N GLN A 189 24.05 16.81 -36.14
CA GLN A 189 22.94 17.48 -36.84
C GLN A 189 22.90 17.20 -38.34
N LYS A 190 24.07 17.15 -39.01
CA LYS A 190 24.12 16.85 -40.46
C LYS A 190 23.62 15.45 -40.78
N MET A 191 23.94 14.46 -39.93
CA MET A 191 23.43 13.08 -40.09
C MET A 191 21.93 13.02 -39.81
N TRP A 192 21.45 13.75 -38.81
CA TRP A 192 20.03 13.80 -38.47
C TRP A 192 19.20 14.39 -39.60
N ARG A 193 19.60 15.55 -40.12
CA ARG A 193 18.93 16.22 -41.24
C ARG A 193 18.97 15.40 -42.52
N ALA A 194 20.03 14.62 -42.75
CA ALA A 194 20.09 13.69 -43.87
C ALA A 194 19.01 12.60 -43.75
N LEU A 195 18.85 12.02 -42.55
CA LEU A 195 17.81 11.03 -42.26
C LEU A 195 16.40 11.63 -42.39
N LEU A 196 16.18 12.84 -41.87
CA LEU A 196 14.90 13.56 -41.99
C LEU A 196 14.51 13.83 -43.45
N LYS A 197 15.47 14.24 -44.30
CA LYS A 197 15.22 14.43 -45.74
C LYS A 197 14.85 13.13 -46.46
N SER A 198 15.47 12.00 -46.06
CA SER A 198 15.13 10.69 -46.62
C SER A 198 13.72 10.23 -46.22
N ALA A 199 13.22 10.65 -45.04
CA ALA A 199 11.91 10.25 -44.53
C ALA A 199 10.72 10.70 -45.38
N SER A 200 10.86 11.73 -46.21
CA SER A 200 9.81 12.16 -47.14
C SER A 200 9.50 11.07 -48.18
N ASN A 201 10.49 10.28 -48.58
CA ASN A 201 10.37 9.30 -49.66
C ASN A 201 10.46 7.84 -49.20
N ASP A 202 11.01 7.57 -48.01
CA ASP A 202 11.32 6.22 -47.52
C ASP A 202 10.68 5.93 -46.15
N ASP A 203 9.84 4.89 -46.10
CA ASP A 203 9.18 4.45 -44.87
C ASP A 203 10.16 3.87 -43.82
N THR A 204 11.29 3.32 -44.28
CA THR A 204 12.33 2.80 -43.38
C THR A 204 13.00 3.93 -42.61
N ALA A 205 13.17 5.10 -43.23
CA ALA A 205 13.67 6.30 -42.56
C ALA A 205 12.70 6.82 -41.49
N VAL A 206 11.39 6.78 -41.75
CA VAL A 206 10.36 7.14 -40.76
C VAL A 206 10.42 6.21 -39.54
N LYS A 207 10.48 4.90 -39.77
CA LYS A 207 10.64 3.90 -38.71
C LYS A 207 11.92 4.09 -37.91
N MET A 208 13.02 4.43 -38.58
CA MET A 208 14.31 4.71 -37.95
C MET A 208 14.24 5.95 -37.04
N ILE A 209 13.64 7.04 -37.51
CA ILE A 209 13.42 8.27 -36.72
C ILE A 209 12.61 7.94 -35.47
N TYR A 210 11.50 7.22 -35.63
CA TYR A 210 10.62 6.82 -34.54
C TYR A 210 11.35 5.91 -33.52
N GLU A 211 12.18 4.98 -34.00
CA GLU A 211 12.99 4.11 -33.15
C GLU A 211 14.05 4.89 -32.35
N ILE A 212 14.79 5.81 -32.99
CA ILE A 212 15.77 6.68 -32.32
C ILE A 212 15.10 7.48 -31.21
N ILE A 213 13.95 8.09 -31.53
CA ILE A 213 13.20 8.94 -30.61
C ILE A 213 12.64 8.11 -29.44
N SER A 214 12.14 6.90 -29.69
CA SER A 214 11.63 6.01 -28.65
C SER A 214 12.66 5.76 -27.53
N TRP A 215 13.94 5.65 -27.90
CA TRP A 215 15.06 5.39 -27.00
C TRP A 215 15.82 6.65 -26.54
N SER A 216 15.41 7.84 -26.96
CA SER A 216 16.00 9.11 -26.49
C SER A 216 15.75 9.29 -24.99
N LYS A 217 16.65 9.97 -24.29
CA LYS A 217 16.64 10.03 -22.82
C LYS A 217 16.63 11.48 -22.35
N THR A 218 15.99 11.73 -21.21
CA THR A 218 15.85 13.09 -20.65
C THR A 218 16.39 13.21 -19.22
N SER A 219 16.93 12.12 -18.68
CA SER A 219 17.47 12.01 -17.31
C SER A 219 18.52 13.04 -16.85
N THR A 220 19.15 13.79 -17.77
CA THR A 220 20.08 14.87 -17.42
C THR A 220 19.80 16.11 -18.27
N SER A 221 20.11 17.29 -17.73
CA SER A 221 19.93 18.61 -18.38
C SER A 221 20.40 18.63 -19.85
N GLU A 222 21.63 18.16 -20.12
CA GLU A 222 22.20 18.12 -21.48
C GLU A 222 21.45 17.16 -22.42
N LYS A 223 21.03 15.99 -21.91
CA LYS A 223 20.30 14.99 -22.69
C LYS A 223 18.88 15.42 -22.99
N CYS A 224 18.23 16.08 -22.02
CA CYS A 224 16.91 16.67 -22.18
C CYS A 224 16.93 17.73 -23.29
N LEU A 225 17.89 18.66 -23.25
CA LEU A 225 18.06 19.68 -24.30
C LEU A 225 18.34 19.07 -25.68
N TYR A 226 19.22 18.06 -25.75
CA TYR A 226 19.52 17.37 -26.99
C TYR A 226 18.29 16.66 -27.57
N THR A 227 17.57 15.91 -26.74
CA THR A 227 16.33 15.22 -27.14
C THR A 227 15.29 16.22 -27.62
N ASN A 228 15.13 17.36 -26.92
CA ASN A 228 14.22 18.42 -27.34
C ASN A 228 14.55 18.92 -28.75
N ASN A 229 15.83 19.22 -29.02
CA ASN A 229 16.25 19.71 -30.34
C ASN A 229 15.99 18.69 -31.45
N LEU A 230 16.19 17.38 -31.20
CA LEU A 230 15.87 16.34 -32.17
C LEU A 230 14.37 16.33 -32.51
N LEU A 231 13.50 16.48 -31.51
CA LEU A 231 12.05 16.51 -31.68
C LEU A 231 11.58 17.76 -32.46
N LEU A 232 12.14 18.93 -32.13
CA LEU A 232 11.85 20.17 -32.85
C LEU A 232 12.25 20.08 -34.32
N GLU A 233 13.45 19.55 -34.62
CA GLU A 233 13.88 19.36 -36.02
C GLU A 233 12.97 18.37 -36.78
N VAL A 234 12.37 17.38 -36.12
CA VAL A 234 11.41 16.48 -36.79
C VAL A 234 10.18 17.24 -37.26
N LEU A 235 9.60 18.12 -36.43
CA LEU A 235 8.44 18.92 -36.82
C LEU A 235 8.77 19.91 -37.95
N ASP A 236 10.02 20.39 -38.03
CA ASP A 236 10.44 21.34 -39.05
C ASP A 236 10.63 20.73 -40.44
N TYR A 237 11.04 19.46 -40.51
CA TYR A 237 11.34 18.77 -41.76
C TYR A 237 10.20 17.86 -42.25
N VAL A 238 9.36 17.35 -41.36
CA VAL A 238 8.25 16.48 -41.73
C VAL A 238 7.15 17.31 -42.39
N PRO A 239 6.77 17.02 -43.65
CA PRO A 239 5.80 17.82 -44.37
C PRO A 239 4.39 17.68 -43.76
N ALA A 240 3.60 18.73 -43.94
CA ALA A 240 2.19 18.85 -43.56
C ALA A 240 1.25 17.98 -44.42
N GLU A 241 1.65 16.74 -44.70
CA GLU A 241 0.87 15.77 -45.47
C GLU A 241 0.09 14.83 -44.53
N LYS A 242 -1.05 14.32 -45.00
CA LYS A 242 -1.89 13.37 -44.25
C LYS A 242 -1.11 12.12 -43.80
N ARG A 243 -0.11 11.67 -44.59
CA ARG A 243 0.71 10.50 -44.27
C ARG A 243 1.45 10.62 -42.93
N PHE A 244 1.82 11.84 -42.53
CA PHE A 244 2.65 12.10 -41.36
C PHE A 244 1.89 12.70 -40.17
N GLU A 245 0.57 12.84 -40.27
CA GLU A 245 -0.28 13.40 -39.20
C GLU A 245 -0.07 12.70 -37.85
N TRP A 246 -0.06 11.38 -37.86
CA TRP A 246 0.17 10.58 -36.65
C TRP A 246 1.54 10.81 -36.02
N LEU A 247 2.59 10.95 -36.84
CA LEU A 247 3.95 11.18 -36.35
C LEU A 247 4.02 12.56 -35.71
N ARG A 248 3.42 13.58 -36.35
CA ARG A 248 3.36 14.94 -35.81
C ARG A 248 2.65 14.96 -34.45
N ARG A 249 1.56 14.21 -34.27
CA ARG A 249 0.86 14.07 -32.98
C ARG A 249 1.70 13.41 -31.90
N ASP A 250 2.32 12.27 -32.19
CA ASP A 250 3.19 11.56 -31.26
C ASP A 250 4.38 12.43 -30.82
N ILE A 251 4.95 13.19 -31.77
CA ILE A 251 6.04 14.13 -31.47
C ILE A 251 5.55 15.33 -30.64
N CYS A 252 4.36 15.86 -30.89
CA CYS A 252 3.78 16.93 -30.05
C CYS A 252 3.56 16.46 -28.60
N LEU A 253 3.05 15.24 -28.40
CA LEU A 253 2.92 14.64 -27.08
C LEU A 253 4.28 14.53 -26.39
N TYR A 254 5.31 14.11 -27.13
CA TYR A 254 6.64 13.97 -26.56
C TYR A 254 7.30 15.31 -26.24
N ILE A 255 7.17 16.32 -27.10
CA ILE A 255 7.64 17.68 -26.84
C ILE A 255 6.94 18.26 -25.60
N ALA A 256 5.62 18.06 -25.44
CA ALA A 256 4.89 18.51 -24.26
C ALA A 256 5.43 17.88 -22.97
N ALA A 257 5.73 16.58 -23.00
CA ALA A 257 6.31 15.88 -21.85
C ALA A 257 7.75 16.36 -21.55
N VAL A 258 8.60 16.49 -22.57
CA VAL A 258 9.97 17.02 -22.43
C VAL A 258 9.97 18.47 -21.94
N SER A 259 8.96 19.26 -22.31
CA SER A 259 8.83 20.66 -21.84
C SER A 259 8.72 20.75 -20.32
N LYS A 260 8.07 19.77 -19.68
CA LYS A 260 7.99 19.68 -18.21
C LYS A 260 9.37 19.53 -17.59
N GLU A 261 10.20 18.66 -18.14
CA GLU A 261 11.55 18.40 -17.65
C GLU A 261 12.49 19.59 -17.94
N LEU A 262 12.36 20.22 -19.11
CA LEU A 262 13.09 21.45 -19.44
C LEU A 262 12.82 22.57 -18.44
N ILE A 263 11.55 22.77 -18.07
CA ILE A 263 11.16 23.72 -17.03
C ILE A 263 11.78 23.32 -15.68
N GLY A 264 11.77 22.03 -15.35
CA GLY A 264 12.45 21.50 -14.15
C GLY A 264 13.96 21.76 -14.12
N TYR A 265 14.61 21.81 -15.29
CA TYR A 265 16.02 22.20 -15.44
C TYR A 265 16.24 23.72 -15.65
N ASN A 266 15.17 24.53 -15.59
CA ASN A 266 15.17 25.99 -15.79
C ASN A 266 15.52 26.47 -17.22
N TYR A 267 15.14 25.71 -18.26
CA TYR A 267 15.21 26.16 -19.66
C TYR A 267 13.90 26.83 -20.12
N ASP A 268 13.99 27.64 -21.17
CA ASP A 268 12.83 28.33 -21.78
C ASP A 268 12.00 27.37 -22.66
N PRO A 269 10.70 27.13 -22.36
CA PRO A 269 9.83 26.27 -23.14
C PRO A 269 9.12 26.96 -24.31
N SER A 270 9.37 28.26 -24.56
CA SER A 270 8.58 29.07 -25.50
C SER A 270 8.59 28.53 -26.94
N GLU A 271 9.74 28.04 -27.42
CA GLU A 271 9.85 27.44 -28.76
C GLU A 271 9.00 26.18 -28.90
N ASN A 272 8.98 25.35 -27.86
CA ASN A 272 8.19 24.12 -27.82
C ASN A 272 6.68 24.44 -27.96
N PHE A 273 6.19 25.44 -27.24
CA PHE A 273 4.79 25.83 -27.33
C PHE A 273 4.41 26.36 -28.71
N LEU A 274 5.27 27.17 -29.32
CA LEU A 274 5.03 27.68 -30.68
C LEU A 274 4.97 26.56 -31.70
N LYS A 275 5.88 25.58 -31.62
CA LYS A 275 5.95 24.45 -32.56
C LYS A 275 4.77 23.50 -32.40
N ILE A 276 4.39 23.16 -31.16
CA ILE A 276 3.17 22.39 -30.87
C ILE A 276 1.95 23.10 -31.46
N PHE A 277 1.77 24.39 -31.18
CA PHE A 277 0.65 25.16 -31.70
C PHE A 277 0.61 25.15 -33.25
N SER A 278 1.75 25.36 -33.90
CA SER A 278 1.84 25.34 -35.36
C SER A 278 1.49 23.99 -35.97
N ALA A 279 1.93 22.89 -35.35
CA ALA A 279 1.64 21.54 -35.82
C ALA A 279 0.15 21.19 -35.67
N LEU A 280 -0.46 21.57 -34.55
CA LEU A 280 -1.89 21.36 -34.30
C LEU A 280 -2.78 22.16 -35.24
N HIS A 281 -2.42 23.41 -35.55
CA HIS A 281 -3.21 24.28 -36.41
C HIS A 281 -3.33 23.74 -37.84
N VAL A 282 -2.29 23.03 -38.32
CA VAL A 282 -2.29 22.37 -39.63
C VAL A 282 -3.24 21.17 -39.66
N ASP A 283 -3.45 20.49 -38.54
CA ASP A 283 -4.22 19.24 -38.45
C ASP A 283 -5.66 19.44 -37.92
N LYS A 284 -6.20 20.66 -38.02
CA LYS A 284 -7.49 21.07 -37.43
C LYS A 284 -8.67 20.16 -37.80
N ASP A 285 -8.69 19.60 -39.02
CA ASP A 285 -9.83 18.85 -39.56
C ASP A 285 -9.91 17.37 -39.11
N HIS A 286 -8.88 16.82 -38.46
CA HIS A 286 -8.79 15.37 -38.15
C HIS A 286 -8.56 15.10 -36.65
N ALA A 287 -8.93 16.03 -35.77
CA ALA A 287 -8.65 15.98 -34.34
C ALA A 287 -9.11 14.67 -33.68
N SER A 288 -8.21 14.00 -32.96
CA SER A 288 -8.55 12.84 -32.15
C SER A 288 -8.71 13.26 -30.69
N VAL A 289 -9.90 13.02 -30.14
CA VAL A 289 -10.25 13.35 -28.75
C VAL A 289 -9.27 12.71 -27.76
N ASN A 290 -8.85 11.47 -27.98
CA ASN A 290 -7.90 10.76 -27.10
C ASN A 290 -6.54 11.47 -27.06
N TYR A 291 -5.96 11.81 -28.23
CA TYR A 291 -4.67 12.49 -28.31
C TYR A 291 -4.72 13.89 -27.71
N ASN A 292 -5.78 14.65 -28.02
CA ASN A 292 -5.99 15.99 -27.49
C ASN A 292 -6.16 15.97 -25.97
N SER A 293 -6.91 15.00 -25.44
CA SER A 293 -7.11 14.83 -23.99
C SER A 293 -5.80 14.50 -23.28
N VAL A 294 -5.01 13.55 -23.79
CA VAL A 294 -3.69 13.21 -23.21
C VAL A 294 -2.74 14.39 -23.30
N LEU A 295 -2.72 15.11 -24.43
CA LEU A 295 -1.90 16.31 -24.60
C LEU A 295 -2.31 17.40 -23.60
N LEU A 296 -3.60 17.66 -23.43
CA LEU A 296 -4.11 18.63 -22.47
C LEU A 296 -3.78 18.22 -21.02
N MET A 297 -3.87 16.93 -20.68
CA MET A 297 -3.45 16.42 -19.37
C MET A 297 -1.96 16.63 -19.11
N VAL A 298 -1.08 16.33 -20.08
CA VAL A 298 0.37 16.59 -19.96
C VAL A 298 0.64 18.09 -19.80
N LEU A 299 -0.01 18.94 -20.60
CA LEU A 299 0.11 20.39 -20.52
C LEU A 299 -0.44 20.96 -19.20
N SER A 300 -1.47 20.35 -18.63
CA SER A 300 -1.99 20.73 -17.31
C SER A 300 -1.00 20.44 -16.18
N ASP A 301 -0.17 19.38 -16.32
CA ASP A 301 0.94 19.08 -15.41
C ASP A 301 2.10 20.06 -15.60
N VAL A 302 2.42 20.42 -16.85
CA VAL A 302 3.38 21.49 -17.18
C VAL A 302 2.96 22.81 -16.54
N MET A 303 1.67 23.15 -16.58
CA MET A 303 1.09 24.35 -15.99
C MET A 303 1.36 24.46 -14.48
N GLN A 304 1.49 23.34 -13.76
CA GLN A 304 1.74 23.36 -12.31
C GLN A 304 3.12 23.90 -11.91
N ASN A 305 4.08 23.92 -12.85
CA ASN A 305 5.49 24.26 -12.59
C ASN A 305 6.01 25.41 -13.46
N ILE A 306 5.21 25.91 -14.39
CA ILE A 306 5.64 26.93 -15.34
C ILE A 306 5.76 28.32 -14.69
N ALA A 307 6.77 29.09 -15.09
CA ALA A 307 6.89 30.48 -14.69
C ALA A 307 5.78 31.34 -15.35
N PRO A 308 5.21 32.35 -14.64
CA PRO A 308 4.14 33.21 -15.16
C PRO A 308 4.48 33.94 -16.48
N ALA A 309 5.75 34.07 -16.85
CA ALA A 309 6.16 34.71 -18.11
C ALA A 309 5.80 33.90 -19.37
N HIS A 310 5.78 32.56 -19.27
CA HIS A 310 5.61 31.66 -20.43
C HIS A 310 4.18 31.13 -20.57
N ILE A 311 3.30 31.40 -19.61
CA ILE A 311 1.94 30.86 -19.55
C ILE A 311 1.08 31.28 -20.75
N LEU A 312 1.28 32.49 -21.29
CA LEU A 312 0.52 32.98 -22.45
C LEU A 312 0.73 32.06 -23.68
N GLY A 313 1.94 31.56 -23.88
CA GLY A 313 2.24 30.62 -24.96
C GLY A 313 1.49 29.29 -24.79
N LEU A 314 1.42 28.81 -23.54
CA LEU A 314 0.66 27.61 -23.19
C LEU A 314 -0.85 27.80 -23.38
N MET A 315 -1.39 28.95 -22.95
CA MET A 315 -2.83 29.23 -23.03
C MET A 315 -3.35 29.22 -24.47
N ARG A 316 -2.54 29.64 -25.47
CA ARG A 316 -2.92 29.56 -26.89
C ARG A 316 -3.17 28.12 -27.35
N ILE A 317 -2.36 27.18 -26.87
CA ILE A 317 -2.54 25.75 -27.15
C ILE A 317 -3.78 25.23 -26.43
N VAL A 318 -3.97 25.61 -25.15
CA VAL A 318 -5.12 25.19 -24.34
C VAL A 318 -6.43 25.60 -25.00
N HIS A 319 -6.58 26.85 -25.44
CA HIS A 319 -7.78 27.31 -26.14
C HIS A 319 -8.06 26.51 -27.41
N PHE A 320 -7.03 26.29 -28.24
CA PHE A 320 -7.16 25.49 -29.46
C PHE A 320 -7.61 24.06 -29.16
N LEU A 321 -7.02 23.41 -28.14
CA LEU A 321 -7.38 22.04 -27.77
C LEU A 321 -8.81 21.94 -27.25
N LEU A 322 -9.22 22.86 -26.37
CA LEU A 322 -10.58 22.91 -25.83
C LEU A 322 -11.64 23.12 -26.93
N GLU A 323 -11.35 23.95 -27.93
CA GLU A 323 -12.21 24.12 -29.11
C GLU A 323 -12.27 22.87 -30.00
N SER A 324 -11.16 22.13 -30.10
CA SER A 324 -11.05 20.93 -30.94
C SER A 324 -11.63 19.65 -30.33
N GLY A 325 -12.08 19.68 -29.07
CA GLY A 325 -12.67 18.55 -28.35
C GLY A 325 -11.68 17.79 -27.46
N CYS A 326 -12.01 17.71 -26.16
CA CYS A 326 -11.27 16.97 -25.13
C CYS A 326 -12.25 16.36 -24.12
N ASN A 327 -11.86 15.26 -23.48
CA ASN A 327 -12.67 14.60 -22.46
C ASN A 327 -12.82 15.47 -21.19
N ARG A 328 -13.84 15.21 -20.38
CA ARG A 328 -14.16 16.06 -19.23
C ARG A 328 -13.05 16.11 -18.19
N LEU A 329 -12.36 15.00 -17.93
CA LEU A 329 -11.27 14.96 -16.95
C LEU A 329 -10.12 15.90 -17.29
N SER A 330 -9.69 15.93 -18.56
CA SER A 330 -8.62 16.82 -18.99
C SER A 330 -9.00 18.30 -18.87
N GLN A 331 -10.27 18.64 -19.14
CA GLN A 331 -10.82 20.00 -18.92
C GLN A 331 -10.78 20.40 -17.44
N LEU A 332 -11.13 19.48 -16.53
CA LEU A 332 -11.10 19.74 -15.08
C LEU A 332 -9.67 19.88 -14.54
N MET A 333 -8.72 19.10 -15.08
CA MET A 333 -7.31 19.21 -14.71
C MET A 333 -6.69 20.55 -15.15
N ILE A 334 -7.01 21.04 -16.36
CA ILE A 334 -6.53 22.35 -16.79
C ILE A 334 -7.20 23.48 -16.00
N MET A 335 -8.47 23.31 -15.62
CA MET A 335 -9.17 24.24 -14.73
C MET A 335 -8.50 24.35 -13.35
N ASP A 336 -8.02 23.23 -12.78
CA ASP A 336 -7.22 23.27 -11.54
C ASP A 336 -5.98 24.15 -11.67
N GLY A 337 -5.27 24.05 -12.80
CA GLY A 337 -4.16 24.93 -13.13
C GLY A 337 -4.59 26.40 -13.20
N ALA A 338 -5.69 26.70 -13.90
CA ALA A 338 -6.20 28.07 -14.03
C ALA A 338 -6.59 28.67 -12.66
N VAL A 339 -7.27 27.90 -11.80
CA VAL A 339 -7.64 28.31 -10.43
C VAL A 339 -6.40 28.63 -9.60
N GLN A 340 -5.34 27.82 -9.71
CA GLN A 340 -4.08 28.09 -9.01
C GLN A 340 -3.44 29.41 -9.45
N PHE A 341 -3.39 29.69 -10.75
CA PHE A 341 -2.84 30.95 -11.26
C PHE A 341 -3.67 32.18 -10.90
N LEU A 342 -5.00 32.06 -10.87
CA LEU A 342 -5.91 33.13 -10.43
C LEU A 342 -5.76 33.43 -8.93
N GLY A 343 -5.42 32.42 -8.12
CA GLY A 343 -5.19 32.59 -6.69
C GLY A 343 -3.80 33.10 -6.30
N GLN A 344 -2.84 33.15 -7.24
CA GLN A 344 -1.48 33.58 -6.98
C GLN A 344 -1.30 35.09 -7.16
N GLN A 345 -0.52 35.72 -6.28
CA GLN A 345 -0.12 37.12 -6.43
C GLN A 345 1.13 37.20 -7.32
N THR A 346 0.99 37.68 -8.54
CA THR A 346 2.10 37.83 -9.51
C THR A 346 2.16 39.25 -10.06
N PHE A 347 3.33 39.64 -10.59
CA PHE A 347 3.55 40.94 -11.22
C PHE A 347 3.16 40.96 -12.72
N ILE A 348 2.88 39.79 -13.31
CA ILE A 348 2.44 39.64 -14.69
C ILE A 348 0.95 39.32 -14.66
N HIS A 349 0.13 40.17 -15.27
CA HIS A 349 -1.33 40.04 -15.23
C HIS A 349 -1.96 39.63 -16.57
N ASN A 350 -1.20 39.65 -17.66
CA ASN A 350 -1.72 39.50 -19.03
C ASN A 350 -2.41 38.16 -19.32
N TYR A 351 -2.18 37.13 -18.50
CA TYR A 351 -2.77 35.81 -18.66
C TYR A 351 -4.02 35.59 -17.78
N LEU A 352 -4.33 36.49 -16.86
CA LEU A 352 -5.42 36.30 -15.89
C LEU A 352 -6.79 36.31 -16.57
N GLU A 353 -6.97 37.12 -17.60
CA GLU A 353 -8.20 37.14 -18.41
C GLU A 353 -8.41 35.79 -19.12
N ASP A 354 -7.36 35.28 -19.77
CA ASP A 354 -7.38 33.96 -20.42
C ASP A 354 -7.69 32.83 -19.43
N CYS A 355 -7.08 32.84 -18.24
CA CYS A 355 -7.38 31.85 -17.20
C CYS A 355 -8.83 31.94 -16.70
N ASN A 356 -9.37 33.16 -16.54
CA ASN A 356 -10.78 33.37 -16.17
C ASN A 356 -11.74 32.89 -17.27
N CYS A 357 -11.42 33.13 -18.54
CA CYS A 357 -12.20 32.64 -19.68
C CYS A 357 -12.26 31.12 -19.69
N VAL A 358 -11.12 30.43 -19.55
CA VAL A 358 -11.07 28.96 -19.49
C VAL A 358 -11.84 28.44 -18.28
N LEU A 359 -11.66 29.05 -17.10
CA LEU A 359 -12.38 28.67 -15.89
C LEU A 359 -13.90 28.71 -16.09
N ASN A 360 -14.43 29.85 -16.53
CA ASN A 360 -15.87 30.03 -16.72
C ASN A 360 -16.41 29.10 -17.82
N ALA A 361 -15.69 28.97 -18.94
CA ALA A 361 -16.11 28.10 -20.03
C ALA A 361 -16.16 26.62 -19.64
N VAL A 362 -15.23 26.15 -18.79
CA VAL A 362 -15.24 24.76 -18.27
C VAL A 362 -16.36 24.56 -17.25
N LEU A 363 -16.62 25.53 -16.36
CA LEU A 363 -17.73 25.48 -15.39
C LEU A 363 -19.09 25.47 -16.09
N ASP A 364 -19.27 26.29 -17.12
CA ASP A 364 -20.50 26.42 -17.90
C ASP A 364 -20.69 25.27 -18.91
N ASN A 365 -19.78 24.29 -18.96
CA ASN A 365 -19.75 23.19 -19.93
C ASN A 365 -19.82 23.68 -21.39
N SER A 366 -19.14 24.80 -21.69
CA SER A 366 -19.18 25.43 -23.01
C SER A 366 -18.39 24.67 -24.09
N TYR A 367 -17.49 23.77 -23.70
CA TYR A 367 -16.69 22.96 -24.62
C TYR A 367 -17.29 21.56 -24.85
N PRO A 368 -17.21 21.01 -26.07
CA PRO A 368 -17.69 19.67 -26.36
C PRO A 368 -16.88 18.62 -25.60
N ALA A 369 -17.52 17.94 -24.64
CA ALA A 369 -17.00 16.73 -24.03
C ALA A 369 -17.47 15.53 -24.86
N GLU A 370 -16.68 15.15 -25.86
CA GLU A 370 -16.95 13.96 -26.67
C GLU A 370 -16.46 12.70 -25.96
N VAL A 371 -17.29 11.67 -25.90
CA VAL A 371 -16.92 10.36 -25.36
C VAL A 371 -16.54 9.43 -26.52
N PRO A 372 -15.24 9.16 -26.74
CA PRO A 372 -14.82 8.27 -27.81
C PRO A 372 -15.22 6.83 -27.49
N THR A 373 -15.73 6.11 -28.49
CA THR A 373 -16.18 4.71 -28.36
C THR A 373 -15.03 3.70 -28.34
N LEU A 374 -13.88 4.06 -28.91
CA LEU A 374 -12.67 3.22 -28.96
C LEU A 374 -11.46 4.03 -28.50
N PHE A 375 -10.62 3.40 -27.68
CA PHE A 375 -9.35 3.97 -27.27
C PHE A 375 -8.25 3.55 -28.24
N GLU A 376 -7.88 4.44 -29.16
CA GLU A 376 -6.79 4.23 -30.11
C GLU A 376 -5.63 5.18 -29.81
N MET A 377 -4.56 4.64 -29.24
CA MET A 377 -3.28 5.34 -29.03
C MET A 377 -2.14 4.46 -29.51
N ARG A 378 -1.16 5.07 -30.17
CA ARG A 378 0.04 4.39 -30.66
C ARG A 378 1.06 4.12 -29.55
N PRO A 379 2.08 3.28 -29.81
CA PRO A 379 3.15 2.97 -28.84
C PRO A 379 3.95 4.18 -28.34
N ALA A 380 3.78 5.37 -28.94
CA ALA A 380 4.38 6.61 -28.46
C ALA A 380 3.97 6.95 -27.02
N SER A 381 2.84 6.41 -26.55
CA SER A 381 2.44 6.51 -25.15
C SER A 381 3.56 6.09 -24.18
N TYR A 382 4.39 5.12 -24.56
CA TYR A 382 5.45 4.58 -23.71
C TYR A 382 6.80 5.30 -23.84
N PHE A 383 6.89 6.33 -24.68
CA PHE A 383 8.15 7.07 -24.88
C PHE A 383 8.53 7.90 -23.66
N HIS A 384 7.56 8.30 -22.86
CA HIS A 384 7.80 9.07 -21.66
C HIS A 384 6.82 8.64 -20.56
N SER A 385 7.29 8.63 -19.31
CA SER A 385 6.51 8.15 -18.16
C SER A 385 5.20 8.92 -17.97
N ASP A 386 5.21 10.24 -18.14
CA ASP A 386 4.01 11.08 -18.03
C ASP A 386 3.00 10.85 -19.17
N ILE A 387 3.44 10.61 -20.41
CA ILE A 387 2.52 10.33 -21.53
C ILE A 387 1.81 9.00 -21.25
N ALA A 388 2.56 8.00 -20.80
CA ALA A 388 2.00 6.70 -20.45
C ALA A 388 0.97 6.86 -19.33
N LYS A 389 1.35 7.49 -18.21
CA LYS A 389 0.47 7.81 -17.08
C LYS A 389 -0.85 8.44 -17.54
N TYR A 390 -0.80 9.51 -18.33
CA TYR A 390 -2.02 10.21 -18.77
C TYR A 390 -2.81 9.45 -19.85
N SER A 391 -2.16 8.59 -20.63
CA SER A 391 -2.87 7.67 -21.53
C SER A 391 -3.71 6.65 -20.75
N HIS A 392 -3.21 6.13 -19.62
CA HIS A 392 -3.99 5.27 -18.73
C HIS A 392 -5.20 6.01 -18.13
N PHE A 393 -5.02 7.25 -17.68
CA PHE A 393 -6.13 8.06 -17.16
C PHE A 393 -7.16 8.44 -18.21
N CYS A 394 -6.73 8.72 -19.44
CA CYS A 394 -7.64 8.98 -20.55
C CYS A 394 -8.49 7.74 -20.86
N MET A 395 -7.87 6.56 -20.98
CA MET A 395 -8.60 5.30 -21.19
C MET A 395 -9.56 5.01 -20.03
N TRP A 396 -9.10 5.15 -18.78
CA TRP A 396 -9.91 4.96 -17.59
C TRP A 396 -11.13 5.90 -17.56
N TRP A 397 -10.92 7.18 -17.86
CA TRP A 397 -12.02 8.15 -17.87
C TRP A 397 -13.06 7.84 -18.95
N ASN A 398 -12.62 7.41 -20.14
CA ASN A 398 -13.53 6.98 -21.19
C ASN A 398 -14.39 5.78 -20.72
N ASP A 399 -13.80 4.82 -19.99
CA ASP A 399 -14.54 3.69 -19.40
C ASP A 399 -15.56 4.15 -18.32
N VAL A 400 -15.22 5.18 -17.54
CA VAL A 400 -16.13 5.79 -16.55
C VAL A 400 -17.30 6.51 -17.22
N GLU A 401 -17.04 7.34 -18.24
CA GLU A 401 -18.07 8.04 -19.01
C GLU A 401 -18.99 7.07 -19.77
N ASN A 402 -18.43 5.97 -20.28
CA ASN A 402 -19.18 4.87 -20.89
C ASN A 402 -19.91 3.96 -19.87
N ARG A 403 -19.85 4.28 -18.56
CA ARG A 403 -20.47 3.53 -17.45
C ARG A 403 -20.01 2.07 -17.33
N ILE A 404 -18.81 1.77 -17.84
CA ILE A 404 -18.15 0.45 -17.70
C ILE A 404 -17.54 0.35 -16.30
N LEU A 405 -16.98 1.45 -15.81
CA LEU A 405 -16.35 1.56 -14.49
C LEU A 405 -17.01 2.67 -13.66
N THR A 406 -16.78 2.64 -12.35
CA THR A 406 -17.28 3.67 -11.41
C THR A 406 -16.13 4.29 -10.63
N ILE A 407 -16.29 5.55 -10.25
CA ILE A 407 -15.28 6.29 -9.47
C ILE A 407 -15.11 5.67 -8.07
N ASP A 408 -16.16 5.12 -7.47
CA ASP A 408 -16.10 4.47 -6.15
C ASP A 408 -15.12 3.28 -6.14
N GLN A 409 -15.16 2.42 -7.16
CA GLN A 409 -14.21 1.31 -7.31
C GLN A 409 -12.75 1.79 -7.33
N PHE A 410 -12.48 2.90 -8.03
CA PHE A 410 -11.16 3.50 -8.07
C PHE A 410 -10.74 4.04 -6.69
N LEU A 411 -11.64 4.74 -5.98
CA LEU A 411 -11.36 5.31 -4.66
C LEU A 411 -11.13 4.24 -3.59
N GLU A 412 -11.91 3.16 -3.61
CA GLU A 412 -11.71 2.01 -2.72
C GLU A 412 -10.35 1.35 -2.95
N ALA A 413 -9.96 1.15 -4.21
CA ALA A 413 -8.65 0.58 -4.55
C ALA A 413 -7.49 1.54 -4.20
N LEU A 414 -7.67 2.84 -4.42
CA LEU A 414 -6.67 3.88 -4.12
C LEU A 414 -6.35 3.96 -2.61
N SER A 415 -7.36 3.80 -1.75
CA SER A 415 -7.18 3.81 -0.29
C SER A 415 -6.17 2.78 0.24
N ARG A 416 -5.87 1.75 -0.57
CA ARG A 416 -4.92 0.69 -0.24
C ARG A 416 -3.47 1.03 -0.65
N THR A 417 -3.25 2.05 -1.48
CA THR A 417 -1.94 2.37 -2.06
C THR A 417 -1.56 3.85 -1.92
N SER A 418 -0.76 4.17 -0.89
CA SER A 418 -0.37 5.56 -0.58
C SER A 418 0.52 6.22 -1.65
N ARG A 419 1.52 5.50 -2.17
CA ARG A 419 2.49 6.06 -3.14
C ARG A 419 1.88 6.41 -4.51
N PHE A 420 0.89 5.64 -4.94
CA PHE A 420 0.19 5.92 -6.19
C PHE A 420 -0.63 7.21 -6.06
N SER A 421 -1.23 7.44 -4.90
CA SER A 421 -1.98 8.67 -4.61
C SER A 421 -1.15 9.95 -4.78
N ASP A 422 0.13 9.94 -4.40
CA ASP A 422 1.05 11.07 -4.60
C ASP A 422 1.27 11.38 -6.10
N LYS A 423 1.39 10.34 -6.94
CA LYS A 423 1.63 10.48 -8.39
C LYS A 423 0.40 10.95 -9.16
N VAL A 424 -0.79 10.72 -8.62
CA VAL A 424 -2.09 10.97 -9.26
C VAL A 424 -2.76 12.24 -8.70
N ASN A 425 -2.05 13.00 -7.87
CA ASN A 425 -2.60 14.14 -7.15
C ASN A 425 -3.32 15.17 -8.05
N LEU A 426 -2.78 15.50 -9.23
CA LEU A 426 -3.42 16.43 -10.18
C LEU A 426 -4.78 15.91 -10.69
N VAL A 427 -4.87 14.60 -10.98
CA VAL A 427 -6.12 13.96 -11.43
C VAL A 427 -7.15 14.01 -10.30
N LEU A 428 -6.73 13.67 -9.07
CA LEU A 428 -7.61 13.73 -7.89
C LEU A 428 -8.13 15.14 -7.63
N ARG A 429 -7.28 16.18 -7.76
CA ARG A 429 -7.72 17.58 -7.65
C ARG A 429 -8.70 17.97 -8.77
N GLY A 430 -8.45 17.54 -10.01
CA GLY A 430 -9.39 17.73 -11.12
C GLY A 430 -10.78 17.14 -10.81
N LEU A 431 -10.82 15.91 -10.28
CA LEU A 431 -12.07 15.24 -9.90
C LEU A 431 -12.82 15.93 -8.74
N MET A 432 -12.16 16.73 -7.91
CA MET A 432 -12.84 17.46 -6.82
C MET A 432 -13.88 18.45 -7.33
N TYR A 433 -13.69 18.99 -8.52
CA TYR A 433 -14.57 19.98 -9.12
C TYR A 433 -15.80 19.35 -9.81
N THR A 434 -15.86 18.02 -9.92
CA THR A 434 -16.98 17.34 -10.55
C THR A 434 -18.22 17.37 -9.65
N HIS A 435 -19.32 17.94 -10.15
CA HIS A 435 -20.59 18.01 -9.42
C HIS A 435 -21.37 16.69 -9.38
N GLU A 436 -21.05 15.74 -10.25
CA GLU A 436 -21.77 14.47 -10.42
C GLU A 436 -21.41 13.41 -9.35
N ILE A 437 -20.36 13.63 -8.55
CA ILE A 437 -19.90 12.66 -7.55
C ILE A 437 -20.75 12.76 -6.27
N PRO A 438 -21.30 11.63 -5.76
CA PRO A 438 -21.99 11.59 -4.47
C PRO A 438 -21.13 12.12 -3.31
N PHE A 439 -21.76 12.65 -2.25
CA PHE A 439 -21.04 13.25 -1.13
C PHE A 439 -20.05 12.27 -0.46
N GLU A 440 -20.43 11.01 -0.28
CA GLU A 440 -19.56 10.02 0.37
C GLU A 440 -18.31 9.71 -0.45
N ASP A 441 -18.44 9.58 -1.78
CA ASP A 441 -17.30 9.34 -2.67
C ASP A 441 -16.41 10.58 -2.78
N TRP A 442 -17.02 11.77 -2.88
CA TRP A 442 -16.29 13.04 -2.85
C TRP A 442 -15.53 13.20 -1.52
N ARG A 443 -16.13 12.80 -0.40
CA ARG A 443 -15.49 12.80 0.92
C ARG A 443 -14.30 11.85 0.98
N LYS A 444 -14.45 10.60 0.51
CA LYS A 444 -13.34 9.63 0.40
C LYS A 444 -12.19 10.21 -0.43
N LEU A 445 -12.49 10.78 -1.60
CA LEU A 445 -11.52 11.41 -2.49
C LEU A 445 -10.76 12.54 -1.79
N PHE A 446 -11.49 13.44 -1.14
CA PHE A 446 -10.89 14.57 -0.45
C PHE A 446 -10.07 14.14 0.77
N ASP A 447 -10.53 13.15 1.54
CA ASP A 447 -9.77 12.60 2.66
C ASP A 447 -8.44 11.97 2.18
N GLN A 448 -8.41 11.30 1.02
CA GLN A 448 -7.16 10.81 0.42
C GLN A 448 -6.20 11.96 0.05
N LEU A 449 -6.71 13.05 -0.53
CA LEU A 449 -5.89 14.24 -0.82
C LEU A 449 -5.31 14.87 0.44
N VAL A 450 -6.09 14.93 1.52
CA VAL A 450 -5.62 15.42 2.83
C VAL A 450 -4.54 14.50 3.38
N ILE A 451 -4.68 13.17 3.25
CA ILE A 451 -3.63 12.22 3.64
C ILE A 451 -2.34 12.45 2.85
N CYS A 452 -2.42 12.62 1.53
CA CYS A 452 -1.26 12.92 0.67
C CYS A 452 -0.62 14.28 1.00
N SER A 453 -1.42 15.26 1.44
CA SER A 453 -0.89 16.57 1.83
C SER A 453 -0.04 16.53 3.10
N LYS A 454 -0.23 15.52 3.97
CA LYS A 454 0.57 15.34 5.19
C LYS A 454 1.96 14.78 4.90
N SER A 455 2.13 14.02 3.82
CA SER A 455 3.43 13.44 3.42
C SER A 455 4.27 14.41 2.58
N ASN A 456 3.66 15.33 1.82
CA ASN A 456 4.36 16.25 0.94
C ASN A 456 3.86 17.70 1.06
N GLU A 457 4.77 18.62 1.46
CA GLU A 457 4.46 20.04 1.65
C GLU A 457 4.06 20.76 0.34
N GLU A 458 4.61 20.33 -0.80
CA GLU A 458 4.28 20.87 -2.13
C GLU A 458 2.84 20.53 -2.55
N ILE A 459 2.36 19.34 -2.18
CA ILE A 459 0.96 18.95 -2.38
C ILE A 459 0.05 19.81 -1.51
N CYS A 460 0.45 20.05 -0.26
CA CYS A 460 -0.29 20.89 0.67
C CYS A 460 -0.44 22.34 0.15
N SER A 461 0.60 22.93 -0.42
CA SER A 461 0.52 24.29 -1.00
C SER A 461 -0.40 24.34 -2.22
N ARG A 462 -0.33 23.34 -3.11
CA ARG A 462 -1.20 23.25 -4.30
C ARG A 462 -2.67 22.96 -3.96
N LEU A 463 -2.96 22.28 -2.86
CA LEU A 463 -4.34 21.95 -2.46
C LEU A 463 -5.09 23.14 -1.84
N LEU A 464 -4.38 24.15 -1.31
CA LEU A 464 -4.99 25.27 -0.62
C LEU A 464 -5.90 26.11 -1.55
N THR A 465 -5.42 26.50 -2.73
CA THR A 465 -6.21 27.32 -3.66
C THR A 465 -7.49 26.61 -4.14
N PRO A 466 -7.46 25.33 -4.54
CA PRO A 466 -8.66 24.53 -4.81
C PRO A 466 -9.66 24.48 -3.65
N ILE A 467 -9.19 24.28 -2.40
CA ILE A 467 -10.08 24.27 -1.22
C ILE A 467 -10.77 25.63 -1.07
N LEU A 468 -10.04 26.73 -1.20
CA LEU A 468 -10.60 28.08 -1.07
C LEU A 468 -11.61 28.39 -2.18
N PHE A 469 -11.31 27.98 -3.40
CA PHE A 469 -12.22 28.11 -4.53
C PHE A 469 -13.53 27.34 -4.29
N LEU A 470 -13.45 26.08 -3.85
CA LEU A 470 -14.65 25.28 -3.54
C LEU A 470 -15.43 25.84 -2.34
N LEU A 471 -14.75 26.34 -1.31
CA LEU A 471 -15.41 26.99 -0.17
C LEU A 471 -16.21 28.23 -0.58
N ALA A 472 -15.73 28.97 -1.59
CA ALA A 472 -16.41 30.15 -2.11
C ALA A 472 -17.60 29.81 -3.01
N ASN A 473 -17.45 28.78 -3.88
CA ASN A 473 -18.39 28.52 -4.97
C ASN A 473 -19.37 27.35 -4.73
N ASP A 474 -19.08 26.41 -3.83
CA ASP A 474 -19.96 25.26 -3.58
C ASP A 474 -21.18 25.67 -2.71
N SER A 475 -22.36 25.20 -3.10
CA SER A 475 -23.62 25.42 -2.40
C SER A 475 -23.94 24.36 -1.34
N ASN A 476 -23.24 23.22 -1.33
CA ASN A 476 -23.53 22.10 -0.43
C ASN A 476 -22.93 22.34 0.98
N PRO A 477 -23.76 22.48 2.04
CA PRO A 477 -23.27 22.77 3.38
C PRO A 477 -22.43 21.64 3.98
N ARG A 478 -22.69 20.37 3.61
CA ARG A 478 -21.92 19.22 4.09
C ARG A 478 -20.49 19.22 3.52
N LYS A 479 -20.35 19.53 2.22
CA LYS A 479 -19.04 19.68 1.57
C LYS A 479 -18.26 20.82 2.19
N ARG A 480 -18.88 22.00 2.35
CA ARG A 480 -18.24 23.16 2.99
C ARG A 480 -17.78 22.88 4.41
N LEU A 481 -18.61 22.24 5.24
CA LEU A 481 -18.23 21.90 6.62
C LEU A 481 -17.06 20.92 6.66
N HIS A 482 -17.05 19.91 5.78
CA HIS A 482 -15.94 18.95 5.67
C HIS A 482 -14.65 19.63 5.20
N LEU A 483 -14.71 20.49 4.18
CA LEU A 483 -13.57 21.31 3.72
C LEU A 483 -13.00 22.15 4.87
N LEU A 484 -13.86 22.82 5.66
CA LEU A 484 -13.43 23.65 6.80
C LEU A 484 -12.75 22.83 7.88
N ARG A 485 -13.35 21.69 8.27
CA ARG A 485 -12.78 20.79 9.29
C ARG A 485 -11.43 20.24 8.87
N SER A 486 -11.28 19.86 7.60
CA SER A 486 -10.01 19.38 7.08
C SER A 486 -8.98 20.49 6.97
N LEU A 487 -9.37 21.69 6.50
CA LEU A 487 -8.50 22.86 6.47
C LEU A 487 -7.93 23.18 7.86
N ALA A 488 -8.77 23.12 8.91
CA ALA A 488 -8.32 23.29 10.29
C ALA A 488 -7.34 22.18 10.74
N SER A 489 -7.53 20.96 10.27
CA SER A 489 -6.64 19.83 10.58
C SER A 489 -5.29 19.85 9.84
N MET A 490 -5.14 20.70 8.82
CA MET A 490 -3.89 20.84 8.03
C MET A 490 -2.83 21.72 8.73
N GLY A 491 -3.15 22.35 9.87
CA GLY A 491 -2.23 23.20 10.63
C GLY A 491 -2.25 24.67 10.23
N ALA A 492 -1.49 25.51 10.95
CA ALA A 492 -1.50 26.97 10.80
C ALA A 492 -0.40 27.45 9.85
N LYS A 493 -0.66 27.32 8.56
CA LYS A 493 -0.03 28.18 7.54
C LYS A 493 -0.71 29.56 7.60
N ASP A 494 0.01 30.65 7.35
CA ASP A 494 -0.52 32.04 7.50
C ASP A 494 -1.85 32.26 6.76
N HIS A 495 -2.02 31.65 5.60
CA HIS A 495 -3.25 31.72 4.81
C HIS A 495 -4.43 30.97 5.46
N VAL A 496 -4.18 29.81 6.08
CA VAL A 496 -5.21 29.01 6.77
C VAL A 496 -5.76 29.77 7.98
N LEU A 497 -4.89 30.38 8.78
CA LEU A 497 -5.30 31.17 9.94
C LEU A 497 -6.14 32.39 9.53
N ARG A 498 -5.77 33.08 8.45
CA ARG A 498 -6.52 34.23 7.92
C ARG A 498 -7.91 33.82 7.43
N VAL A 499 -8.00 32.70 6.72
CA VAL A 499 -9.26 32.15 6.22
C VAL A 499 -10.17 31.75 7.37
N LEU A 500 -9.65 31.02 8.36
CA LEU A 500 -10.42 30.67 9.56
C LEU A 500 -10.90 31.91 10.32
N LYS A 501 -10.04 32.93 10.52
CA LYS A 501 -10.42 34.20 11.17
C LYS A 501 -11.48 34.99 10.39
N ALA A 502 -11.46 34.93 9.06
CA ALA A 502 -12.47 35.59 8.24
C ALA A 502 -13.82 34.87 8.37
N LEU A 503 -13.81 33.54 8.35
CA LEU A 503 -15.02 32.71 8.35
C LEU A 503 -15.65 32.53 9.75
N THR A 504 -14.89 32.61 10.84
CA THR A 504 -15.42 32.48 12.22
C THR A 504 -16.35 33.61 12.65
N LYS A 505 -16.47 34.66 11.82
CA LYS A 505 -17.49 35.71 11.97
C LYS A 505 -18.87 35.26 11.46
N ASP A 506 -18.89 34.39 10.46
CA ASP A 506 -20.10 33.95 9.75
C ASP A 506 -20.58 32.56 10.19
N VAL A 507 -19.75 31.83 10.94
CA VAL A 507 -20.02 30.48 11.46
C VAL A 507 -20.45 30.54 12.92
N ASP A 508 -21.30 29.59 13.33
CA ASP A 508 -21.75 29.44 14.71
C ASP A 508 -20.57 29.14 15.66
N ARG A 509 -20.76 29.47 16.94
CA ARG A 509 -19.72 29.32 17.94
C ARG A 509 -19.35 27.87 18.22
N ALA A 510 -20.29 26.92 18.17
CA ALA A 510 -19.99 25.50 18.39
C ALA A 510 -19.07 24.96 17.30
N THR A 511 -19.35 25.26 16.02
CA THR A 511 -18.46 24.92 14.91
C THR A 511 -17.12 25.66 15.00
N SER A 512 -17.11 26.94 15.41
CA SER A 512 -15.86 27.67 15.62
C SER A 512 -14.97 27.00 16.69
N LEU A 513 -15.53 26.55 17.81
CA LEU A 513 -14.84 25.77 18.84
C LEU A 513 -14.26 24.46 18.26
N ASP A 514 -15.04 23.71 17.47
CA ASP A 514 -14.58 22.48 16.80
C ASP A 514 -13.39 22.75 15.87
N LEU A 515 -13.46 23.80 15.05
CA LEU A 515 -12.38 24.18 14.12
C LEU A 515 -11.10 24.59 14.86
N TYR A 516 -11.19 25.46 15.87
CA TYR A 516 -10.00 25.86 16.64
C TYR A 516 -9.45 24.72 17.49
N LEU A 517 -10.28 23.81 17.99
CA LEU A 517 -9.83 22.60 18.70
C LEU A 517 -9.04 21.68 17.76
N ARG A 518 -9.52 21.46 16.54
CA ARG A 518 -8.79 20.69 15.51
C ARG A 518 -7.48 21.35 15.12
N LEU A 519 -7.48 22.68 14.95
CA LEU A 519 -6.29 23.46 14.66
C LEU A 519 -5.25 23.35 15.78
N TRP A 520 -5.68 23.41 17.05
CA TRP A 520 -4.77 23.23 18.19
C TRP A 520 -4.21 21.81 18.30
N LYS A 521 -5.03 20.79 18.03
CA LYS A 521 -4.57 19.40 17.97
C LYS A 521 -3.51 19.19 16.87
N ALA A 522 -3.69 19.82 15.71
CA ALA A 522 -2.72 19.77 14.61
C ALA A 522 -1.47 20.61 14.92
N GLU A 523 -1.64 21.77 15.57
CA GLU A 523 -0.58 22.73 15.79
C GLU A 523 -0.70 23.43 17.16
N PRO A 524 0.01 22.93 18.19
CA PRO A 524 -0.17 23.37 19.58
C PRO A 524 0.06 24.87 19.84
N ARG A 525 0.86 25.55 19.01
CA ARG A 525 1.13 27.01 19.12
C ARG A 525 -0.11 27.88 18.85
N THR A 526 -1.19 27.31 18.32
CA THR A 526 -2.45 28.02 18.07
C THR A 526 -3.39 28.10 19.28
N TYR A 527 -2.99 27.55 20.44
CA TYR A 527 -3.76 27.61 21.69
C TYR A 527 -4.31 29.01 22.04
N PRO A 528 -3.56 30.13 21.87
CA PRO A 528 -4.09 31.46 22.19
C PRO A 528 -5.39 31.78 21.44
N PHE A 529 -5.49 31.40 20.17
CA PHE A 529 -6.71 31.63 19.38
C PHE A 529 -7.90 30.80 19.86
N LEU A 530 -7.64 29.56 20.30
CA LEU A 530 -8.66 28.71 20.92
C LEU A 530 -9.13 29.28 22.27
N TYR A 531 -8.19 29.76 23.09
CA TYR A 531 -8.48 30.35 24.39
C TYR A 531 -9.32 31.63 24.26
N ASP A 532 -9.05 32.49 23.26
CA ASP A 532 -9.85 33.68 23.00
C ASP A 532 -11.33 33.34 22.72
N VAL A 533 -11.60 32.29 21.93
CA VAL A 533 -12.97 31.84 21.65
C VAL A 533 -13.61 31.16 22.87
N LEU A 534 -12.84 30.43 23.68
CA LEU A 534 -13.31 29.81 24.92
C LEU A 534 -13.68 30.83 26.01
N LYS A 535 -12.94 31.95 26.08
CA LYS A 535 -13.17 33.02 27.05
C LYS A 535 -14.40 33.86 26.71
N ASP A 536 -14.80 33.92 25.44
CA ASP A 536 -15.65 35.01 24.97
C ASP A 536 -17.08 35.09 25.60
N THR A 537 -17.84 34.07 26.01
CA THR A 537 -19.22 34.17 26.59
C THR A 537 -20.32 35.06 25.95
N SER A 538 -20.04 35.89 24.94
CA SER A 538 -21.05 36.75 24.32
C SER A 538 -22.09 35.94 23.54
N ARG A 539 -23.37 36.36 23.60
CA ARG A 539 -24.48 35.71 22.87
C ARG A 539 -24.57 36.26 21.44
N ARG A 540 -24.43 35.41 20.42
CA ARG A 540 -24.67 35.80 19.02
C ARG A 540 -26.09 35.44 18.59
N PRO A 541 -26.72 36.20 17.67
CA PRO A 541 -28.05 35.87 17.14
C PRO A 541 -28.00 34.56 16.33
N ARG A 542 -29.01 33.67 16.50
CA ARG A 542 -29.15 32.33 15.89
C ARG A 542 -28.33 31.19 16.51
N GLU A 543 -27.77 31.35 17.71
CA GLU A 543 -27.06 30.26 18.41
C GLU A 543 -27.94 29.53 19.42
N ASP A 544 -27.90 28.20 19.38
CA ASP A 544 -28.47 27.37 20.44
C ASP A 544 -27.54 27.39 21.67
N SER A 545 -28.06 27.89 22.79
CA SER A 545 -27.30 28.06 24.03
C SER A 545 -26.75 26.73 24.56
N TRP A 546 -27.44 25.62 24.31
CA TRP A 546 -27.04 24.30 24.79
C TRP A 546 -25.90 23.70 23.94
N GLU A 547 -25.93 23.84 22.61
CA GLU A 547 -24.86 23.36 21.71
C GLU A 547 -23.55 24.07 21.99
N THR A 548 -23.62 25.39 22.24
CA THR A 548 -22.45 26.20 22.59
C THR A 548 -21.87 25.81 23.94
N SER A 549 -22.73 25.60 24.95
CA SER A 549 -22.34 25.14 26.29
C SER A 549 -21.69 23.76 26.25
N PHE A 550 -22.28 22.83 25.49
CA PHE A 550 -21.76 21.49 25.28
C PHE A 550 -20.43 21.51 24.54
N ALA A 551 -20.33 22.19 23.40
CA ALA A 551 -19.10 22.31 22.62
C ALA A 551 -17.97 22.93 23.43
N ARG A 552 -18.24 24.02 24.16
CA ARG A 552 -17.26 24.66 25.07
C ARG A 552 -16.76 23.67 26.13
N THR A 553 -17.67 22.95 26.78
CA THR A 553 -17.29 22.01 27.85
C THR A 553 -16.54 20.79 27.29
N TYR A 554 -16.95 20.27 26.14
CA TYR A 554 -16.25 19.21 25.43
C TYR A 554 -14.84 19.65 25.05
N THR A 555 -14.68 20.84 24.47
CA THR A 555 -13.37 21.42 24.14
C THR A 555 -12.49 21.55 25.38
N ILE A 556 -13.01 22.04 26.50
CA ILE A 556 -12.25 22.13 27.76
C ILE A 556 -11.82 20.74 28.23
N ARG A 557 -12.72 19.76 28.26
CA ARG A 557 -12.40 18.37 28.63
C ARG A 557 -11.29 17.80 27.76
N GLU A 558 -11.36 17.95 26.45
CA GLU A 558 -10.34 17.48 25.52
C GLU A 558 -8.97 18.13 25.80
N ILE A 559 -8.94 19.42 26.11
CA ILE A 559 -7.69 20.10 26.48
C ILE A 559 -7.11 19.51 27.78
N CYS A 560 -7.97 19.30 28.78
CA CYS A 560 -7.58 18.71 30.07
C CYS A 560 -7.08 17.26 29.93
N LEU A 561 -7.62 16.48 29.00
CA LEU A 561 -7.17 15.10 28.74
C LEU A 561 -5.82 15.05 28.00
N ILE A 562 -5.62 15.93 27.00
CA ILE A 562 -4.42 15.88 26.15
C ILE A 562 -3.22 16.55 26.82
N LYS A 563 -3.41 17.72 27.43
CA LYS A 563 -2.34 18.51 28.07
C LYS A 563 -2.76 19.07 29.43
N PRO A 564 -3.06 18.21 30.42
CA PRO A 564 -3.53 18.63 31.74
C PRO A 564 -2.59 19.63 32.41
N GLN A 565 -1.28 19.37 32.38
CA GLN A 565 -0.28 20.18 33.08
C GLN A 565 0.01 21.54 32.44
N GLN A 566 -0.19 21.70 31.12
CA GLN A 566 0.17 22.94 30.41
C GLN A 566 -0.96 23.96 30.38
N HIS A 567 -2.21 23.50 30.25
CA HIS A 567 -3.37 24.38 30.03
C HIS A 567 -4.49 24.15 31.04
N GLY A 568 -4.47 23.05 31.80
CA GLY A 568 -5.57 22.67 32.68
C GLY A 568 -5.85 23.67 33.80
N ALA A 569 -4.81 24.29 34.38
CA ALA A 569 -4.96 25.27 35.46
C ALA A 569 -5.69 26.55 35.01
N ASP A 570 -5.42 27.02 33.79
CA ASP A 570 -6.03 28.25 33.24
C ASP A 570 -7.52 28.08 32.92
N LEU A 571 -7.95 26.84 32.67
CA LEU A 571 -9.31 26.49 32.31
C LEU A 571 -10.23 26.30 33.52
N VAL A 572 -9.67 26.20 34.74
CA VAL A 572 -10.44 25.95 35.97
C VAL A 572 -11.51 27.02 36.21
N ASN A 573 -11.18 28.27 35.90
CA ASN A 573 -12.11 29.40 36.06
C ASN A 573 -13.33 29.30 35.13
N LEU A 574 -13.19 28.63 33.97
CA LEU A 574 -14.27 28.46 33.00
C LEU A 574 -15.28 27.39 33.43
N PHE A 575 -14.87 26.45 34.29
CA PHE A 575 -15.81 25.48 34.89
C PHE A 575 -16.80 26.14 35.83
N SER A 576 -16.42 27.20 36.54
CA SER A 576 -17.31 27.89 37.49
C SER A 576 -18.58 28.41 36.84
N GLU A 577 -18.50 28.87 35.59
CA GLU A 577 -19.66 29.30 34.78
C GLU A 577 -20.54 28.10 34.40
N ILE A 578 -19.95 27.01 33.91
CA ILE A 578 -20.68 25.79 33.51
C ILE A 578 -21.37 25.13 34.72
N LEU A 579 -20.71 25.16 35.88
CA LEU A 579 -21.18 24.59 37.14
C LEU A 579 -22.09 25.54 37.96
N SER A 580 -22.44 26.73 37.44
CA SER A 580 -23.24 27.73 38.16
C SER A 580 -24.76 27.51 38.07
N HIS A 581 -25.24 26.83 37.02
CA HIS A 581 -26.67 26.53 36.82
C HIS A 581 -26.91 25.02 36.71
N PRO A 582 -26.75 24.26 37.81
CA PRO A 582 -26.87 22.82 37.79
C PRO A 582 -28.32 22.34 37.53
N GLU A 583 -29.35 23.13 37.78
CA GLU A 583 -30.77 22.69 37.69
C GLU A 583 -31.32 22.58 36.25
N ASP A 584 -30.60 23.08 35.25
CA ASP A 584 -31.01 23.01 33.85
C ASP A 584 -30.84 21.58 33.29
N ALA A 585 -31.94 20.91 32.95
CA ALA A 585 -31.92 19.59 32.32
C ALA A 585 -31.09 19.56 31.01
N ASN A 586 -31.06 20.68 30.28
CA ASN A 586 -30.30 20.82 29.04
C ASN A 586 -28.77 20.91 29.26
N ASN A 587 -28.30 21.19 30.48
CA ASN A 587 -26.88 21.34 30.82
C ASN A 587 -26.30 20.12 31.56
N GLU A 588 -27.09 19.07 31.81
CA GLU A 588 -26.64 17.87 32.55
C GLU A 588 -25.39 17.23 31.91
N ALA A 589 -25.37 17.08 30.58
CA ALA A 589 -24.23 16.51 29.85
C ALA A 589 -22.97 17.39 29.96
N ALA A 590 -23.13 18.72 29.94
CA ALA A 590 -22.02 19.65 30.12
C ALA A 590 -21.46 19.56 31.56
N VAL A 591 -22.32 19.54 32.57
CA VAL A 591 -21.91 19.40 33.98
C VAL A 591 -21.16 18.08 34.22
N ALA A 592 -21.65 16.96 33.67
CA ALA A 592 -20.97 15.67 33.77
C ALA A 592 -19.58 15.70 33.10
N LEU A 593 -19.46 16.25 31.89
CA LEU A 593 -18.17 16.40 31.20
C LEU A 593 -17.20 17.32 31.94
N ALA A 594 -17.70 18.35 32.62
CA ALA A 594 -16.89 19.24 33.45
C ALA A 594 -16.34 18.50 34.68
N ILE A 595 -17.16 17.68 35.35
CA ILE A 595 -16.70 16.86 36.49
C ILE A 595 -15.69 15.81 36.03
N ASP A 596 -15.91 15.16 34.89
CA ASP A 596 -14.95 14.22 34.30
C ASP A 596 -13.60 14.92 33.97
N ALA A 597 -13.64 16.15 33.43
CA ALA A 597 -12.44 16.93 33.19
C ALA A 597 -11.70 17.27 34.49
N ILE A 598 -12.42 17.66 35.55
CA ILE A 598 -11.87 17.92 36.88
C ILE A 598 -11.26 16.65 37.48
N ALA A 599 -11.94 15.50 37.34
CA ALA A 599 -11.43 14.21 37.80
C ALA A 599 -10.08 13.87 37.16
N SER A 600 -9.95 14.07 35.84
CA SER A 600 -8.69 13.88 35.12
C SER A 600 -7.58 14.86 35.57
N LEU A 601 -7.93 16.12 35.87
CA LEU A 601 -6.96 17.08 36.42
C LEU A 601 -6.48 16.69 37.83
N CYS A 602 -7.34 16.05 38.63
CA CYS A 602 -6.97 15.54 39.96
C CYS A 602 -6.08 14.29 39.86
N GLU A 603 -6.40 13.37 38.94
CA GLU A 603 -5.59 12.18 38.64
C GLU A 603 -4.16 12.55 38.23
N ASN A 604 -4.01 13.58 37.39
CA ASN A 604 -2.71 14.09 36.94
C ASN A 604 -2.04 15.08 37.92
N HIS A 605 -2.58 15.22 39.14
CA HIS A 605 -2.08 16.09 40.21
C HIS A 605 -1.97 17.59 39.85
N VAL A 606 -2.74 18.07 38.86
CA VAL A 606 -2.79 19.50 38.49
C VAL A 606 -3.61 20.29 39.51
N ILE A 607 -4.65 19.68 40.05
CA ILE A 607 -5.53 20.26 41.07
C ILE A 607 -5.58 19.31 42.26
N ASN A 608 -5.63 19.88 43.47
CA ASN A 608 -5.80 19.11 44.70
C ASN A 608 -7.27 18.67 44.87
N ILE A 609 -7.47 17.36 44.97
CA ILE A 609 -8.79 16.73 45.16
C ILE A 609 -9.51 17.19 46.44
N VAL A 610 -8.77 17.44 47.54
CA VAL A 610 -9.33 17.85 48.83
C VAL A 610 -9.97 19.24 48.74
N SER A 611 -9.25 20.22 48.17
CA SER A 611 -9.78 21.57 47.99
C SER A 611 -10.90 21.60 46.95
N THR A 612 -10.81 20.76 45.92
CA THR A 612 -11.82 20.68 44.85
C THR A 612 -13.13 20.12 45.38
N TRP A 613 -13.08 19.05 46.20
CA TRP A 613 -14.27 18.51 46.83
C TRP A 613 -14.90 19.47 47.83
N LYS A 614 -14.13 20.28 48.57
CA LYS A 614 -14.70 21.33 49.44
C LYS A 614 -15.59 22.32 48.65
N VAL A 615 -15.23 22.62 47.39
CA VAL A 615 -16.01 23.53 46.52
C VAL A 615 -17.16 22.81 45.83
N LEU A 616 -16.92 21.63 45.25
CA LEU A 616 -17.95 20.86 44.53
C LEU A 616 -18.98 20.26 45.48
N GLY A 617 -18.55 19.82 46.67
CA GLY A 617 -19.38 19.22 47.70
C GLY A 617 -20.53 20.13 48.12
N PHE A 618 -20.32 21.44 48.22
CA PHE A 618 -21.41 22.38 48.54
C PHE A 618 -22.56 22.34 47.52
N LYS A 619 -22.26 22.07 46.24
CA LYS A 619 -23.24 22.06 45.15
C LYS A 619 -23.85 20.67 44.91
N PHE A 620 -23.06 19.61 45.06
CA PHE A 620 -23.43 18.26 44.61
C PHE A 620 -23.68 17.26 45.74
N THR A 621 -23.65 17.66 47.02
CA THR A 621 -23.91 16.74 48.15
C THR A 621 -25.32 16.13 48.12
N HIS A 622 -26.31 16.83 47.56
CA HIS A 622 -27.69 16.35 47.42
C HIS A 622 -28.10 16.08 45.97
N GLU A 623 -27.13 15.84 45.08
CA GLU A 623 -27.40 15.55 43.67
C GLU A 623 -28.15 14.22 43.50
N LYS A 624 -29.16 14.20 42.64
CA LYS A 624 -30.02 13.02 42.40
C LYS A 624 -29.96 12.50 40.97
N ARG A 625 -29.35 13.25 40.04
CA ARG A 625 -29.31 12.88 38.62
C ARG A 625 -28.25 11.80 38.35
N PRO A 626 -28.61 10.68 37.71
CA PRO A 626 -27.72 9.54 37.50
C PRO A 626 -26.39 9.87 36.80
N ARG A 627 -26.42 10.64 35.70
CA ARG A 627 -25.20 10.92 34.90
C ARG A 627 -24.15 11.70 35.68
N ILE A 628 -24.58 12.61 36.55
CA ILE A 628 -23.68 13.42 37.38
C ILE A 628 -23.11 12.57 38.52
N ILE A 629 -23.94 11.74 39.15
CA ILE A 629 -23.48 10.82 40.20
C ILE A 629 -22.44 9.86 39.64
N GLN A 630 -22.60 9.35 38.42
CA GLN A 630 -21.58 8.53 37.76
C GLN A 630 -20.23 9.26 37.61
N SER A 631 -20.24 10.51 37.15
CA SER A 631 -19.02 11.33 37.07
C SER A 631 -18.42 11.65 38.45
N LEU A 632 -19.27 11.84 39.47
CA LEU A 632 -18.81 12.00 40.87
C LEU A 632 -18.18 10.74 41.43
N CYS A 633 -18.74 9.56 41.15
CA CYS A 633 -18.15 8.27 41.50
C CYS A 633 -16.74 8.13 40.90
N ARG A 634 -16.56 8.45 39.60
CA ARG A 634 -15.22 8.47 38.98
C ARG A 634 -14.27 9.47 39.63
N PHE A 635 -14.76 10.64 40.01
CA PHE A 635 -13.99 11.61 40.79
C PHE A 635 -13.56 11.04 42.16
N PHE A 636 -14.45 10.33 42.86
CA PHE A 636 -14.17 9.69 44.14
C PHE A 636 -13.20 8.51 44.05
N ALA A 637 -13.18 7.78 42.94
CA ALA A 637 -12.23 6.69 42.72
C ALA A 637 -10.75 7.15 42.76
N ASN A 638 -10.49 8.46 42.60
CA ASN A 638 -9.13 9.02 42.70
C ASN A 638 -8.71 9.32 44.16
N VAL A 639 -9.61 9.26 45.13
CA VAL A 639 -9.34 9.59 46.54
C VAL A 639 -8.32 8.67 47.22
N PRO A 640 -8.30 7.35 46.98
CA PRO A 640 -7.28 6.45 47.56
C PRO A 640 -5.84 6.78 47.15
N SER A 641 -5.64 7.54 46.07
CA SER A 641 -4.30 7.98 45.65
C SER A 641 -3.69 9.07 46.53
N ILE A 642 -4.47 9.66 47.44
CA ILE A 642 -4.01 10.68 48.38
C ILE A 642 -3.17 10.02 49.47
N LYS A 643 -1.92 10.49 49.67
CA LYS A 643 -1.15 10.15 50.86
C LYS A 643 -1.83 10.78 52.08
N VAL A 644 -2.47 9.97 52.92
CA VAL A 644 -3.13 10.41 54.14
C VAL A 644 -2.06 10.78 55.16
N ASN A 645 -1.77 12.07 55.27
CA ASN A 645 -0.78 12.62 56.18
C ASN A 645 -1.41 13.54 57.24
N SER A 646 -2.73 13.75 57.19
CA SER A 646 -3.47 14.65 58.08
C SER A 646 -4.86 14.11 58.43
N LEU A 647 -5.34 14.48 59.62
CA LEU A 647 -6.66 14.09 60.14
C LEU A 647 -7.81 14.61 59.25
N GLU A 648 -7.63 15.72 58.54
CA GLU A 648 -8.63 16.23 57.59
C GLU A 648 -8.79 15.35 56.35
N GLN A 649 -7.69 14.77 55.86
CA GLN A 649 -7.73 13.85 54.71
C GLN A 649 -8.39 12.52 55.10
N GLU A 650 -8.12 12.03 56.31
CA GLU A 650 -8.75 10.83 56.84
C GLU A 650 -10.27 11.01 56.99
N ARG A 651 -10.72 12.17 57.50
CA ARG A 651 -12.15 12.52 57.55
C ARG A 651 -12.80 12.56 56.17
N LEU A 652 -12.10 13.10 55.17
CA LEU A 652 -12.58 13.15 53.79
C LEU A 652 -12.74 11.74 53.19
N VAL A 653 -11.75 10.87 53.38
CA VAL A 653 -11.81 9.46 52.93
C VAL A 653 -13.03 8.76 53.54
N ASN A 654 -13.24 8.95 54.85
CA ASN A 654 -14.37 8.37 55.56
C ASN A 654 -15.72 8.92 55.07
N GLU A 655 -15.83 10.23 54.82
CA GLU A 655 -17.04 10.85 54.26
C GLU A 655 -17.38 10.26 52.88
N ILE A 656 -16.36 10.06 52.03
CA ILE A 656 -16.55 9.58 50.66
C ILE A 656 -16.92 8.10 50.64
N ILE A 657 -16.29 7.26 51.48
CA ILE A 657 -16.67 5.85 51.62
C ILE A 657 -18.15 5.73 52.06
N LEU A 658 -18.58 6.52 53.05
CA LEU A 658 -19.97 6.55 53.48
C LEU A 658 -20.92 7.01 52.38
N LYS A 659 -20.55 8.04 51.61
CA LYS A 659 -21.33 8.51 50.45
C LYS A 659 -21.44 7.46 49.34
N LEU A 660 -20.36 6.74 49.04
CA LEU A 660 -20.39 5.63 48.07
C LEU A 660 -21.32 4.52 48.53
N TRP A 661 -21.29 4.15 49.82
CA TRP A 661 -22.23 3.18 50.37
C TRP A 661 -23.68 3.69 50.37
N GLN A 662 -23.92 4.97 50.65
CA GLN A 662 -25.24 5.60 50.49
C GLN A 662 -25.73 5.53 49.04
N PHE A 663 -24.86 5.74 48.04
CA PHE A 663 -25.24 5.57 46.64
C PHE A 663 -25.60 4.12 46.27
N VAL A 664 -25.06 3.14 46.99
CA VAL A 664 -25.40 1.71 46.81
C VAL A 664 -26.72 1.36 47.50
N THR A 665 -27.07 1.99 48.62
CA THR A 665 -28.29 1.66 49.40
C THR A 665 -29.51 2.48 49.04
N ASP A 666 -29.34 3.77 48.74
CA ASP A 666 -30.44 4.74 48.68
C ASP A 666 -30.97 4.97 47.25
N PHE A 667 -30.25 4.51 46.22
CA PHE A 667 -30.63 4.66 44.82
C PHE A 667 -31.08 3.34 44.21
N ASP A 668 -32.15 3.39 43.39
CA ASP A 668 -32.67 2.24 42.65
C ASP A 668 -32.10 2.11 41.22
N ASP A 669 -31.43 3.15 40.72
CA ASP A 669 -30.85 3.16 39.36
C ASP A 669 -29.58 2.30 39.29
N ARG A 670 -29.64 1.25 38.46
CA ARG A 670 -28.52 0.32 38.22
C ARG A 670 -27.22 1.03 37.89
N GLU A 671 -27.23 2.07 37.05
CA GLU A 671 -25.99 2.71 36.59
C GLU A 671 -25.27 3.45 37.73
N VAL A 672 -26.02 4.01 38.68
CA VAL A 672 -25.48 4.68 39.87
C VAL A 672 -24.86 3.68 40.82
N ILE A 673 -25.56 2.58 41.11
CA ILE A 673 -25.09 1.52 42.00
C ILE A 673 -23.82 0.88 41.43
N VAL A 674 -23.79 0.59 40.12
CA VAL A 674 -22.61 0.03 39.45
C VAL A 674 -21.43 1.00 39.54
N ALA A 675 -21.62 2.29 39.24
CA ALA A 675 -20.53 3.28 39.33
C ALA A 675 -20.00 3.44 40.77
N ALA A 676 -20.87 3.38 41.79
CA ALA A 676 -20.47 3.44 43.19
C ALA A 676 -19.68 2.18 43.61
N LEU A 677 -20.15 0.99 43.25
CA LEU A 677 -19.45 -0.29 43.50
C LEU A 677 -18.11 -0.37 42.77
N ASP A 678 -18.05 0.14 41.53
CA ASP A 678 -16.79 0.23 40.77
C ASP A 678 -15.81 1.19 41.43
N SER A 679 -16.28 2.31 41.97
CA SER A 679 -15.44 3.25 42.71
C SER A 679 -14.92 2.65 44.00
N LEU A 680 -15.74 1.86 44.71
CA LEU A 680 -15.33 1.13 45.91
C LEU A 680 -14.21 0.12 45.64
N LYS A 681 -14.03 -0.40 44.41
CA LYS A 681 -12.89 -1.28 44.06
C LYS A 681 -11.54 -0.61 44.28
N SER A 682 -11.46 0.72 44.16
CA SER A 682 -10.23 1.48 44.39
C SER A 682 -9.82 1.57 45.87
N PHE A 683 -10.76 1.27 46.78
CA PHE A 683 -10.53 1.26 48.22
C PHE A 683 -10.21 -0.17 48.68
N SER A 684 -9.05 -0.40 49.31
CA SER A 684 -8.75 -1.71 49.88
C SER A 684 -9.63 -1.98 51.10
N PRO A 685 -9.92 -3.26 51.41
CA PRO A 685 -10.63 -3.63 52.63
C PRO A 685 -9.95 -3.12 53.91
N ASP A 686 -8.63 -2.93 53.86
CA ASP A 686 -7.84 -2.39 54.98
C ASP A 686 -8.04 -0.88 55.19
N MET A 687 -8.52 -0.15 54.18
CA MET A 687 -8.89 1.28 54.28
C MET A 687 -10.33 1.47 54.78
N MET A 688 -11.09 0.38 54.95
CA MET A 688 -12.48 0.39 55.39
C MET A 688 -12.64 -0.23 56.79
N ASN A 689 -13.69 0.18 57.50
CA ASN A 689 -14.03 -0.33 58.83
C ASN A 689 -15.44 -0.95 58.81
N ILE A 690 -15.68 -1.97 59.65
CA ILE A 690 -17.01 -2.58 59.85
C ILE A 690 -18.11 -1.54 60.17
N PHE A 691 -17.77 -0.42 60.84
CA PHE A 691 -18.74 0.65 61.13
C PHE A 691 -19.12 1.51 59.91
N GLN A 692 -18.35 1.46 58.82
CA GLN A 692 -18.65 2.19 57.57
C GLN A 692 -19.54 1.39 56.62
N ILE A 693 -19.69 0.08 56.86
CA ILE A 693 -20.59 -0.77 56.10
C ILE A 693 -22.02 -0.54 56.60
N PRO A 694 -22.99 -0.30 55.70
CA PRO A 694 -24.40 -0.16 56.04
C PRO A 694 -24.94 -1.30 56.90
N GLU A 695 -25.90 -0.99 57.78
CA GLU A 695 -26.46 -1.96 58.74
C GLU A 695 -27.09 -3.18 58.08
N PHE A 696 -27.63 -2.99 56.87
CA PHE A 696 -28.21 -4.03 56.04
C PHE A 696 -27.23 -5.16 55.70
N PHE A 697 -25.92 -4.88 55.62
CA PHE A 697 -24.89 -5.86 55.23
C PHE A 697 -24.09 -6.41 56.42
N ARG A 698 -24.53 -6.16 57.67
CA ARG A 698 -23.88 -6.65 58.90
C ARG A 698 -24.84 -7.36 59.87
N GLN A 699 -26.00 -7.80 59.39
CA GLN A 699 -27.05 -8.42 60.20
C GLN A 699 -26.56 -9.75 60.80
N GLY A 700 -26.64 -9.91 62.13
CA GLY A 700 -26.24 -11.16 62.80
C GLY A 700 -24.73 -11.33 63.04
N ILE A 701 -23.92 -10.30 62.79
CA ILE A 701 -22.48 -10.28 63.07
C ILE A 701 -22.24 -9.54 64.39
N PRO A 702 -21.48 -10.09 65.36
CA PRO A 702 -21.19 -9.42 66.62
C PRO A 702 -20.27 -8.20 66.39
N LEU A 703 -20.73 -7.02 66.79
CA LEU A 703 -19.97 -5.78 66.70
C LEU A 703 -18.99 -5.64 67.88
N PRO A 704 -17.76 -5.13 67.67
CA PRO A 704 -16.85 -4.79 68.76
C PRO A 704 -17.35 -3.59 69.58
N SER A 705 -16.88 -3.46 70.82
CA SER A 705 -17.06 -2.24 71.62
C SER A 705 -16.40 -1.04 70.92
N GLU A 706 -17.06 0.13 70.90
CA GLU A 706 -16.52 1.34 70.26
C GLU A 706 -15.19 1.81 70.89
N ASP A 707 -14.95 1.44 72.16
CA ASP A 707 -13.75 1.74 72.94
C ASP A 707 -12.56 0.78 72.68
N ASP A 708 -12.74 -0.28 71.88
CA ASP A 708 -11.68 -1.25 71.59
C ASP A 708 -10.79 -0.73 70.44
N GLU A 709 -9.61 -0.19 70.77
CA GLU A 709 -8.66 0.37 69.79
C GLU A 709 -7.89 -0.70 68.99
N SER A 710 -8.11 -2.00 69.25
CA SER A 710 -7.43 -3.06 68.53
C SER A 710 -7.83 -3.09 67.03
N LEU A 711 -6.83 -2.97 66.15
CA LEU A 711 -7.02 -2.98 64.69
C LEU A 711 -7.72 -4.25 64.20
N ASP A 712 -7.50 -5.39 64.88
CA ASP A 712 -8.10 -6.68 64.57
C ASP A 712 -9.62 -6.73 64.86
N ALA A 713 -10.10 -5.92 65.81
CA ALA A 713 -11.53 -5.85 66.15
C ALA A 713 -12.33 -5.04 65.11
N LYS A 714 -11.73 -4.00 64.52
CA LYS A 714 -12.39 -3.11 63.54
C LYS A 714 -12.37 -3.65 62.10
N MET A 715 -11.83 -4.86 61.90
CA MET A 715 -11.76 -5.52 60.60
C MET A 715 -13.13 -5.97 60.09
N ILE A 716 -13.32 -5.97 58.77
CA ILE A 716 -14.54 -6.45 58.11
C ILE A 716 -14.50 -7.99 57.99
N PRO A 717 -15.43 -8.73 58.61
CA PRO A 717 -15.53 -10.18 58.45
C PRO A 717 -15.89 -10.60 57.02
N GLY A 718 -15.47 -11.80 56.61
CA GLY A 718 -15.81 -12.36 55.30
C GLY A 718 -17.33 -12.47 55.06
N ASP A 719 -18.11 -12.70 56.12
CA ASP A 719 -19.56 -12.81 56.07
C ASP A 719 -20.27 -11.52 55.66
N CYS A 720 -19.70 -10.33 55.93
CA CYS A 720 -20.28 -9.05 55.48
C CYS A 720 -20.34 -8.98 53.94
N TRP A 721 -19.33 -9.51 53.26
CA TRP A 721 -19.28 -9.54 51.80
C TRP A 721 -20.30 -10.51 51.20
N ILE A 722 -20.65 -11.57 51.94
CA ILE A 722 -21.73 -12.47 51.57
C ILE A 722 -23.07 -11.76 51.73
N GLN A 723 -23.27 -11.05 52.84
CA GLN A 723 -24.49 -10.27 53.09
C GLN A 723 -24.69 -9.16 52.06
N LEU A 724 -23.60 -8.54 51.58
CA LEU A 724 -23.66 -7.60 50.46
C LEU A 724 -24.34 -8.24 49.23
N ILE A 725 -23.96 -9.46 48.86
CA ILE A 725 -24.58 -10.17 47.72
C ILE A 725 -26.04 -10.53 48.00
N HIS A 726 -26.39 -10.84 49.26
CA HIS A 726 -27.76 -11.17 49.65
C HIS A 726 -28.72 -9.97 49.57
N PHE A 727 -28.28 -8.79 50.00
CA PHE A 727 -29.17 -7.66 50.25
C PHE A 727 -28.97 -6.47 49.29
N VAL A 728 -27.96 -6.49 48.41
CA VAL A 728 -27.83 -5.47 47.36
C VAL A 728 -29.01 -5.56 46.38
N ASN A 729 -29.41 -4.43 45.81
CA ASN A 729 -30.38 -4.42 44.73
C ASN A 729 -29.95 -5.40 43.63
N HIS A 730 -30.78 -6.42 43.38
CA HIS A 730 -30.44 -7.54 42.50
C HIS A 730 -30.13 -7.10 41.06
N SER A 731 -30.59 -5.92 40.62
CA SER A 731 -30.21 -5.34 39.32
C SER A 731 -28.71 -5.05 39.17
N ALA A 732 -27.99 -4.90 40.28
CA ALA A 732 -26.56 -4.61 40.35
C ALA A 732 -25.73 -5.70 41.10
N ILE A 733 -26.32 -6.87 41.36
CA ILE A 733 -25.66 -7.99 42.05
C ILE A 733 -24.37 -8.44 41.35
N GLU A 734 -24.30 -8.26 40.04
CA GLU A 734 -23.10 -8.57 39.26
C GLU A 734 -21.91 -7.70 39.64
N ALA A 735 -22.12 -6.38 39.72
CA ALA A 735 -21.10 -5.42 40.12
C ALA A 735 -20.67 -5.62 41.59
N ALA A 736 -21.61 -6.03 42.46
CA ALA A 736 -21.28 -6.39 43.84
C ALA A 736 -20.38 -7.63 43.88
N GLY A 737 -20.68 -8.65 43.08
CA GLY A 737 -19.80 -9.81 42.93
C GLY A 737 -18.45 -9.47 42.30
N ASP A 738 -18.38 -8.46 41.45
CA ASP A 738 -17.11 -7.96 40.90
C ASP A 738 -16.24 -7.29 41.96
N LEU A 739 -16.84 -6.52 42.88
CA LEU A 739 -16.15 -5.95 44.04
C LEU A 739 -15.58 -7.06 44.94
N VAL A 740 -16.41 -8.05 45.29
CA VAL A 740 -15.99 -9.20 46.12
C VAL A 740 -14.85 -9.96 45.45
N SER A 741 -14.97 -10.24 44.16
CA SER A 741 -13.91 -10.93 43.41
C SER A 741 -12.61 -10.11 43.32
N HIS A 742 -12.69 -8.78 43.19
CA HIS A 742 -11.51 -7.92 43.23
C HIS A 742 -10.78 -8.02 44.58
N HIS A 743 -11.52 -8.03 45.69
CA HIS A 743 -10.92 -8.21 47.00
C HIS A 743 -10.34 -9.62 47.21
N ILE A 744 -11.01 -10.68 46.73
CA ILE A 744 -10.45 -12.04 46.72
C ILE A 744 -9.17 -12.09 45.88
N HIS A 745 -9.13 -11.40 44.74
CA HIS A 745 -7.94 -11.31 43.90
C HIS A 745 -6.76 -10.73 44.70
N ASN A 746 -6.95 -9.61 45.38
CA ASN A 746 -5.93 -8.97 46.23
C ASN A 746 -5.53 -9.88 47.41
N GLU A 747 -6.50 -10.58 48.01
CA GLU A 747 -6.26 -11.55 49.07
C GLU A 747 -5.34 -12.68 48.58
N MET A 748 -5.65 -13.30 47.44
CA MET A 748 -4.87 -14.42 46.87
C MET A 748 -3.47 -14.01 46.41
N GLN A 749 -3.28 -12.76 45.97
CA GLN A 749 -1.93 -12.25 45.69
C GLN A 749 -1.03 -12.35 46.92
N SER A 750 -1.58 -12.10 48.12
CA SER A 750 -0.85 -12.14 49.40
C SER A 750 -0.51 -13.55 49.91
N TYR A 751 -1.14 -14.61 49.36
CA TYR A 751 -0.93 -15.98 49.83
C TYR A 751 0.50 -16.49 49.61
N ARG A 752 1.07 -17.11 50.65
CA ARG A 752 2.41 -17.75 50.60
C ARG A 752 2.29 -19.23 50.26
N GLY A 753 3.38 -19.84 49.77
CA GLY A 753 3.42 -21.23 49.30
C GLY A 753 2.92 -22.29 50.31
N GLY A 754 3.07 -22.04 51.61
CA GLY A 754 2.61 -22.97 52.66
C GLY A 754 1.10 -23.25 52.69
N ILE A 755 0.28 -22.33 52.14
CA ILE A 755 -1.18 -22.52 52.05
C ILE A 755 -1.55 -23.57 50.99
N TYR A 756 -0.66 -23.83 50.02
CA TYR A 756 -0.91 -24.74 48.90
C TYR A 756 -0.35 -26.16 49.13
N LEU A 757 0.31 -26.41 50.27
CA LEU A 757 0.90 -27.70 50.56
C LEU A 757 -0.18 -28.69 51.01
N ASN A 758 -0.48 -29.67 50.16
CA ASN A 758 -1.23 -30.86 50.57
C ASN A 758 -0.23 -32.01 50.82
N PRO A 759 -0.20 -32.64 52.01
CA PRO A 759 0.71 -33.76 52.29
C PRO A 759 0.45 -34.95 51.35
N GLU A 760 1.50 -35.53 50.78
CA GLU A 760 1.39 -36.71 49.88
C GLU A 760 0.62 -37.86 50.56
N GLY A 761 -0.36 -38.42 49.85
CA GLY A 761 -1.20 -39.53 50.32
C GLY A 761 -2.39 -39.14 51.21
N ARG A 762 -2.62 -37.85 51.50
CA ARG A 762 -3.85 -37.39 52.18
C ARG A 762 -4.92 -36.92 51.18
N PRO A 763 -6.21 -37.21 51.43
CA PRO A 763 -7.29 -36.70 50.60
C PRO A 763 -7.36 -35.16 50.68
N GLU A 764 -7.83 -34.53 49.61
CA GLU A 764 -8.07 -33.09 49.56
C GLU A 764 -9.02 -32.65 50.70
N PRO A 765 -8.77 -31.51 51.36
CA PRO A 765 -9.57 -31.09 52.50
C PRO A 765 -11.00 -30.72 52.06
N SER A 766 -11.97 -30.96 52.94
CA SER A 766 -13.39 -30.68 52.68
C SER A 766 -13.81 -29.23 52.96
N SER A 767 -12.93 -28.39 53.52
CA SER A 767 -13.19 -26.97 53.77
C SER A 767 -11.90 -26.16 53.92
N LEU A 768 -11.95 -24.85 53.67
CA LEU A 768 -10.81 -23.94 53.75
C LEU A 768 -10.59 -23.34 55.16
N LYS A 769 -10.91 -24.09 56.23
CA LYS A 769 -10.83 -23.60 57.63
C LYS A 769 -9.42 -23.24 58.11
N HIS A 770 -8.38 -23.59 57.34
CA HIS A 770 -6.99 -23.22 57.62
C HIS A 770 -6.67 -21.77 57.24
N LEU A 771 -7.55 -21.09 56.49
CA LEU A 771 -7.42 -19.68 56.17
C LEU A 771 -7.90 -18.78 57.33
N PRO A 772 -7.38 -17.54 57.45
CA PRO A 772 -7.82 -16.59 58.47
C PRO A 772 -9.32 -16.29 58.40
N LYS A 773 -9.95 -15.96 59.54
CA LYS A 773 -11.39 -15.58 59.60
C LYS A 773 -11.77 -14.37 58.74
N ARG A 774 -10.81 -13.50 58.42
CA ARG A 774 -10.97 -12.37 57.49
C ARG A 774 -11.00 -12.76 56.01
N SER A 775 -10.74 -14.04 55.69
CA SER A 775 -10.67 -14.51 54.31
C SER A 775 -12.05 -14.47 53.67
N ILE A 776 -12.16 -13.67 52.61
CA ILE A 776 -13.40 -13.53 51.85
C ILE A 776 -13.63 -14.82 51.06
N LEU A 777 -12.57 -15.39 50.49
CA LEU A 777 -12.63 -16.67 49.77
C LEU A 777 -13.12 -17.82 50.68
N ALA A 778 -12.59 -17.93 51.90
CA ALA A 778 -12.99 -18.99 52.83
C ALA A 778 -14.47 -18.89 53.23
N ALA A 779 -14.95 -17.66 53.47
CA ALA A 779 -16.35 -17.41 53.79
C ALA A 779 -17.27 -17.80 52.62
N VAL A 780 -16.95 -17.37 51.39
CA VAL A 780 -17.71 -17.71 50.18
C VAL A 780 -17.78 -19.23 49.96
N ILE A 781 -16.65 -19.93 50.06
CA ILE A 781 -16.59 -21.40 49.88
C ILE A 781 -17.34 -22.13 51.00
N HIS A 782 -17.22 -21.70 52.26
CA HIS A 782 -17.95 -22.31 53.37
C HIS A 782 -19.46 -22.12 53.22
N HIS A 783 -19.90 -20.96 52.73
CA HIS A 783 -21.30 -20.69 52.44
C HIS A 783 -21.85 -21.60 51.33
N LEU A 784 -21.09 -21.80 50.25
CA LEU A 784 -21.44 -22.73 49.17
C LEU A 784 -21.51 -24.19 49.66
N ILE A 785 -20.57 -24.64 50.50
CA ILE A 785 -20.59 -26.02 51.02
C ILE A 785 -21.78 -26.26 51.97
N SER A 786 -22.14 -25.26 52.78
CA SER A 786 -23.21 -25.41 53.79
C SER A 786 -24.63 -25.36 53.22
N HIS A 787 -24.81 -24.82 52.00
CA HIS A 787 -26.12 -24.62 51.37
C HIS A 787 -26.34 -25.46 50.10
N GLY A 788 -25.38 -26.29 49.68
CA GLY A 788 -25.46 -27.06 48.42
C GLY A 788 -26.61 -28.05 48.30
N GLY A 789 -27.08 -28.62 49.41
CA GLY A 789 -28.20 -29.58 49.41
C GLY A 789 -29.59 -29.00 49.74
N LYS A 790 -29.76 -27.67 49.83
CA LYS A 790 -31.00 -27.02 50.35
C LYS A 790 -31.72 -26.11 49.35
N MET A 791 -31.37 -26.16 48.05
CA MET A 791 -31.99 -25.28 47.04
C MET A 791 -33.43 -25.74 46.71
N ASN A 792 -34.40 -24.83 46.84
CA ASN A 792 -35.79 -24.99 46.41
C ASN A 792 -36.06 -23.96 45.30
N SER A 793 -36.64 -24.39 44.18
CA SER A 793 -36.73 -23.68 42.89
C SER A 793 -37.55 -22.37 42.84
N ALA A 794 -37.79 -21.69 43.96
CA ALA A 794 -38.66 -20.51 44.04
C ALA A 794 -38.10 -19.32 44.87
N ASP A 795 -36.88 -19.40 45.42
CA ASP A 795 -36.38 -18.42 46.40
C ASP A 795 -35.25 -17.51 45.86
N THR A 796 -35.22 -16.26 46.33
CA THR A 796 -34.14 -15.25 46.13
C THR A 796 -32.74 -15.76 46.51
N THR A 797 -32.68 -16.81 47.33
CA THR A 797 -31.45 -17.52 47.74
C THR A 797 -30.71 -18.13 46.55
N ASP A 798 -31.42 -18.52 45.49
CA ASP A 798 -30.83 -19.17 44.31
C ASP A 798 -29.95 -18.21 43.51
N ILE A 799 -30.44 -16.98 43.29
CA ILE A 799 -29.69 -15.92 42.59
C ILE A 799 -28.38 -15.60 43.33
N VAL A 800 -28.40 -15.59 44.65
CA VAL A 800 -27.20 -15.33 45.48
C VAL A 800 -26.19 -16.46 45.33
N LEU A 801 -26.62 -17.72 45.44
CA LEU A 801 -25.73 -18.88 45.30
C LEU A 801 -25.08 -18.93 43.90
N TYR A 802 -25.82 -18.59 42.83
CA TYR A 802 -25.25 -18.51 41.48
C TYR A 802 -24.21 -17.40 41.35
N ASN A 803 -24.45 -16.23 41.96
CA ASN A 803 -23.48 -15.13 41.98
C ASN A 803 -22.22 -15.52 42.77
N LEU A 804 -22.36 -16.27 43.87
CA LEU A 804 -21.22 -16.80 44.62
C LEU A 804 -20.42 -17.84 43.80
N LEU A 805 -21.09 -18.74 43.07
CA LEU A 805 -20.44 -19.63 42.12
C LEU A 805 -19.70 -18.84 41.01
N ARG A 806 -20.31 -17.77 40.47
CA ARG A 806 -19.65 -16.87 39.50
C ARG A 806 -18.38 -16.24 40.08
N ILE A 807 -18.42 -15.79 41.33
CA ILE A 807 -17.25 -15.22 42.00
C ILE A 807 -16.12 -16.24 42.08
N VAL A 808 -16.41 -17.49 42.46
CA VAL A 808 -15.39 -18.56 42.53
C VAL A 808 -14.89 -18.95 41.13
N ALA A 809 -15.77 -18.94 40.13
CA ALA A 809 -15.44 -19.25 38.74
C ALA A 809 -14.52 -18.22 38.07
N LYS A 810 -14.32 -17.02 38.65
CA LYS A 810 -13.44 -16.00 38.06
C LYS A 810 -11.96 -16.42 38.01
N LYS A 811 -11.20 -15.77 37.12
CA LYS A 811 -9.76 -16.04 36.95
C LYS A 811 -8.96 -15.32 38.03
N TYR A 812 -8.25 -16.10 38.86
CA TYR A 812 -7.43 -15.61 39.96
C TYR A 812 -5.92 -15.75 39.66
N PRO A 813 -5.04 -14.99 40.35
CA PRO A 813 -3.60 -14.95 40.05
C PRO A 813 -2.86 -16.23 40.46
N LYS A 814 -3.45 -17.00 41.37
CA LYS A 814 -2.99 -18.31 41.85
C LYS A 814 -4.18 -19.28 41.82
N PRO A 815 -3.96 -20.61 41.78
CA PRO A 815 -5.04 -21.56 41.95
C PRO A 815 -5.75 -21.37 43.29
N ILE A 816 -6.97 -21.89 43.43
CA ILE A 816 -7.64 -21.89 44.74
C ILE A 816 -6.91 -22.92 45.60
N PRO A 817 -6.68 -22.68 46.91
CA PRO A 817 -6.05 -23.65 47.79
C PRO A 817 -6.72 -25.03 47.69
N PRO A 818 -5.98 -26.13 47.92
CA PRO A 818 -6.51 -27.49 47.76
C PRO A 818 -7.85 -27.67 48.46
N LEU A 819 -8.84 -28.18 47.73
CA LEU A 819 -10.21 -28.38 48.18
C LEU A 819 -10.79 -29.58 47.43
N ASN A 820 -11.58 -30.41 48.12
CA ASN A 820 -12.35 -31.46 47.47
C ASN A 820 -13.55 -30.83 46.72
N TRP A 821 -13.53 -30.88 45.38
CA TRP A 821 -14.54 -30.24 44.53
C TRP A 821 -15.82 -31.06 44.34
N CYS A 822 -15.95 -32.25 44.95
CA CYS A 822 -17.13 -33.10 44.76
C CYS A 822 -18.44 -32.44 45.22
N PHE A 823 -18.41 -31.44 46.10
CA PHE A 823 -19.62 -30.70 46.50
C PHE A 823 -20.27 -29.96 45.31
N LEU A 824 -19.53 -29.69 44.23
CA LEU A 824 -20.11 -29.09 43.02
C LEU A 824 -21.21 -29.96 42.41
N HIS A 825 -21.18 -31.29 42.60
CA HIS A 825 -22.22 -32.21 42.10
C HIS A 825 -23.62 -31.87 42.58
N GLU A 826 -23.74 -31.33 43.80
CA GLU A 826 -25.02 -30.88 44.35
C GLU A 826 -25.63 -29.76 43.48
N TYR A 827 -24.79 -28.92 42.88
CA TYR A 827 -25.18 -27.79 42.03
C TYR A 827 -25.35 -28.10 40.54
N PHE A 828 -24.84 -29.23 40.05
CA PHE A 828 -24.81 -29.55 38.61
C PHE A 828 -26.20 -29.73 37.98
N HIS A 829 -27.19 -30.16 38.77
CA HIS A 829 -28.53 -30.50 38.28
C HIS A 829 -29.60 -29.42 38.54
N HIS A 830 -29.22 -28.26 39.07
CA HIS A 830 -30.17 -27.23 39.48
C HIS A 830 -30.61 -26.31 38.34
N CYS A 831 -29.69 -25.57 37.71
CA CYS A 831 -29.97 -24.73 36.55
C CYS A 831 -28.76 -24.65 35.61
N TYR A 832 -28.95 -24.01 34.45
CA TYR A 832 -27.88 -23.83 33.47
C TYR A 832 -26.71 -23.01 34.03
N GLU A 833 -26.98 -21.89 34.71
CA GLU A 833 -25.95 -21.01 35.27
C GLU A 833 -25.10 -21.71 36.34
N SER A 834 -25.73 -22.54 37.19
CA SER A 834 -25.01 -23.31 38.21
C SER A 834 -24.09 -24.35 37.57
N LYS A 835 -24.62 -25.10 36.59
CA LYS A 835 -23.84 -26.07 35.81
C LYS A 835 -22.65 -25.42 35.10
N LYS A 836 -22.88 -24.27 34.44
CA LYS A 836 -21.84 -23.46 33.78
C LYS A 836 -20.72 -23.06 34.75
N TYR A 837 -21.05 -22.46 35.89
CA TYR A 837 -20.03 -22.04 36.85
C TYR A 837 -19.31 -23.23 37.50
N CYS A 838 -20.01 -24.33 37.80
CA CYS A 838 -19.38 -25.56 38.27
C CYS A 838 -18.36 -26.11 37.28
N LEU A 839 -18.69 -26.14 35.98
CA LEU A 839 -17.76 -26.55 34.92
C LEU A 839 -16.56 -25.61 34.83
N GLN A 840 -16.77 -24.29 34.83
CA GLN A 840 -15.68 -23.30 34.80
C GLN A 840 -14.73 -23.45 35.99
N ILE A 841 -15.27 -23.70 37.19
CA ILE A 841 -14.47 -23.97 38.39
C ILE A 841 -13.69 -25.28 38.22
N ALA A 842 -14.35 -26.38 37.86
CA ALA A 842 -13.72 -27.69 37.71
C ALA A 842 -12.59 -27.68 36.67
N ILE A 843 -12.80 -27.05 35.51
CA ILE A 843 -11.78 -26.96 34.45
C ILE A 843 -10.57 -26.14 34.93
N LYS A 844 -10.78 -25.01 35.63
CA LYS A 844 -9.68 -24.17 36.14
C LYS A 844 -8.84 -24.86 37.22
N GLN A 845 -9.46 -25.74 38.00
CA GLN A 845 -8.80 -26.43 39.12
C GLN A 845 -8.25 -27.81 38.72
N MET A 846 -8.68 -28.37 37.59
CA MET A 846 -8.20 -29.65 37.03
C MET A 846 -6.67 -29.79 36.98
N PRO A 847 -5.86 -28.77 36.60
CA PRO A 847 -4.39 -28.90 36.60
C PRO A 847 -3.78 -29.18 37.97
N HIS A 848 -4.51 -28.88 39.05
CA HIS A 848 -4.01 -28.89 40.42
C HIS A 848 -4.81 -29.83 41.36
N SER A 849 -5.95 -30.36 40.91
CA SER A 849 -6.84 -31.18 41.72
C SER A 849 -7.36 -32.40 40.97
N GLY A 850 -7.23 -33.57 41.61
CA GLY A 850 -7.70 -34.83 41.07
C GLY A 850 -9.23 -34.97 41.08
N THR A 851 -9.92 -34.40 42.08
CA THR A 851 -11.39 -34.42 42.13
C THR A 851 -11.99 -33.54 41.04
N ALA A 852 -11.41 -32.36 40.79
CA ALA A 852 -11.81 -31.49 39.69
C ALA A 852 -11.58 -32.14 38.31
N LYS A 853 -10.43 -32.80 38.10
CA LYS A 853 -10.13 -33.52 36.86
C LYS A 853 -11.17 -34.61 36.55
N ARG A 854 -11.53 -35.42 37.56
CA ARG A 854 -12.52 -36.49 37.40
C ARG A 854 -13.90 -35.96 37.04
N ILE A 855 -14.31 -34.83 37.61
CA ILE A 855 -15.60 -34.18 37.27
C ILE A 855 -15.62 -33.80 35.78
N VAL A 856 -14.55 -33.19 35.28
CA VAL A 856 -14.43 -32.80 33.86
C VAL A 856 -14.42 -34.02 32.96
N GLU A 857 -13.58 -35.02 33.22
CA GLU A 857 -13.48 -36.21 32.35
C GLU A 857 -14.78 -37.04 32.29
N ASN A 858 -15.50 -37.15 33.41
CA ASN A 858 -16.83 -37.77 33.45
C ASN A 858 -17.82 -36.97 32.61
N PHE A 859 -17.87 -35.64 32.78
CA PHE A 859 -18.76 -34.77 32.01
C PHE A 859 -18.50 -34.88 30.50
N LEU A 860 -17.23 -34.85 30.06
CA LEU A 860 -16.88 -34.99 28.64
C LEU A 860 -17.27 -36.37 28.09
N SER A 861 -17.12 -37.42 28.89
CA SER A 861 -17.49 -38.78 28.49
C SER A 861 -19.01 -38.94 28.35
N ASP A 862 -19.77 -38.36 29.29
CA ASP A 862 -21.23 -38.39 29.30
C ASP A 862 -21.80 -37.55 28.15
N ALA A 863 -21.22 -36.38 27.87
CA ALA A 863 -21.63 -35.50 26.78
C ALA A 863 -21.51 -36.14 25.39
N VAL A 864 -20.58 -37.10 25.20
CA VAL A 864 -20.44 -37.83 23.93
C VAL A 864 -21.46 -38.97 23.80
N GLN A 865 -21.97 -39.49 24.92
CA GLN A 865 -22.93 -40.60 24.96
C GLN A 865 -24.39 -40.15 24.97
N THR A 866 -24.64 -38.91 25.36
CA THR A 866 -25.96 -38.28 25.50
C THR A 866 -26.14 -37.15 24.48
N ASP A 867 -27.34 -36.58 24.38
CA ASP A 867 -27.59 -35.43 23.50
C ASP A 867 -26.80 -34.20 24.00
N MET A 868 -25.89 -33.69 23.17
CA MET A 868 -25.11 -32.49 23.49
C MET A 868 -25.99 -31.24 23.47
N GLU A 869 -25.78 -30.35 24.45
CA GLU A 869 -26.34 -29.01 24.46
C GLU A 869 -25.31 -27.99 23.97
N VAL A 870 -25.74 -27.05 23.11
CA VAL A 870 -24.84 -26.04 22.53
C VAL A 870 -24.13 -25.23 23.61
N GLU A 871 -24.89 -24.78 24.61
CA GLU A 871 -24.43 -23.89 25.65
C GLU A 871 -23.37 -24.52 26.56
N ASP A 872 -23.47 -25.83 26.81
CA ASP A 872 -22.47 -26.60 27.55
C ASP A 872 -21.16 -26.74 26.78
N VAL A 873 -21.26 -27.11 25.51
CA VAL A 873 -20.09 -27.32 24.65
C VAL A 873 -19.30 -26.02 24.50
N LEU A 874 -19.97 -24.87 24.37
CA LEU A 874 -19.33 -23.56 24.29
C LEU A 874 -18.52 -23.24 25.57
N VAL A 875 -19.10 -23.50 26.74
CA VAL A 875 -18.42 -23.28 28.04
C VAL A 875 -17.16 -24.14 28.16
N VAL A 876 -17.22 -25.39 27.70
CA VAL A 876 -16.07 -26.30 27.72
C VAL A 876 -14.98 -25.83 26.75
N LEU A 877 -15.35 -25.48 25.52
CA LEU A 877 -14.40 -25.03 24.49
C LEU A 877 -13.77 -23.67 24.83
N GLU A 878 -14.39 -22.85 25.69
CA GLU A 878 -13.78 -21.62 26.24
C GLU A 878 -12.37 -21.87 26.82
N TYR A 879 -12.17 -23.06 27.39
CA TYR A 879 -10.95 -23.51 28.08
C TYR A 879 -10.20 -24.62 27.34
N LEU A 880 -10.34 -24.68 26.01
CA LEU A 880 -9.73 -25.72 25.18
C LEU A 880 -8.22 -25.86 25.40
N ASP A 881 -7.50 -24.77 25.66
CA ASP A 881 -6.07 -24.75 25.95
C ASP A 881 -5.67 -25.51 27.23
N VAL A 882 -6.58 -25.62 28.20
CA VAL A 882 -6.41 -26.41 29.41
C VAL A 882 -6.79 -27.87 29.14
N LEU A 883 -7.85 -28.10 28.36
CA LEU A 883 -8.31 -29.45 28.02
C LEU A 883 -7.29 -30.23 27.20
N THR A 884 -6.71 -29.60 26.16
CA THR A 884 -5.67 -30.20 25.32
C THR A 884 -4.46 -30.65 26.15
N GLU A 885 -4.11 -29.93 27.22
CA GLU A 885 -2.95 -30.23 28.07
C GLU A 885 -3.21 -31.39 29.04
N TYR A 886 -4.36 -31.42 29.72
CA TYR A 886 -4.54 -32.23 30.94
C TYR A 886 -5.55 -33.38 30.83
N VAL A 887 -6.43 -33.40 29.82
CA VAL A 887 -7.44 -34.46 29.63
C VAL A 887 -6.82 -35.70 28.98
N GLN A 888 -7.29 -36.88 29.38
CA GLN A 888 -6.90 -38.15 28.73
C GLN A 888 -7.20 -38.16 27.22
N SER A 889 -6.24 -38.62 26.42
CA SER A 889 -6.27 -38.44 24.96
C SER A 889 -7.45 -39.11 24.25
N ASP A 890 -7.89 -40.28 24.73
CA ASP A 890 -9.05 -40.98 24.14
C ASP A 890 -10.38 -40.22 24.36
N ILE A 891 -10.55 -39.66 25.56
CA ILE A 891 -11.74 -38.86 25.91
C ILE A 891 -11.71 -37.56 25.12
N TYR A 892 -10.56 -36.89 25.10
CA TYR A 892 -10.35 -35.63 24.39
C TYR A 892 -10.63 -35.76 22.89
N LYS A 893 -10.04 -36.76 22.22
CA LYS A 893 -10.20 -36.98 20.77
C LYS A 893 -11.67 -37.18 20.38
N ARG A 894 -12.40 -38.02 21.12
CA ARG A 894 -13.82 -38.32 20.84
C ARG A 894 -14.70 -37.09 21.05
N PHE A 895 -14.52 -36.41 22.18
CA PHE A 895 -15.27 -35.20 22.49
C PHE A 895 -15.02 -34.10 21.47
N LEU A 896 -13.77 -33.82 21.13
CA LEU A 896 -13.42 -32.75 20.20
C LEU A 896 -14.03 -32.95 18.81
N HIS A 897 -13.94 -34.17 18.27
CA HIS A 897 -14.50 -34.47 16.96
C HIS A 897 -16.02 -34.29 16.93
N MET A 898 -16.73 -34.88 17.91
CA MET A 898 -18.20 -34.82 17.97
C MET A 898 -18.71 -33.41 18.27
N SER A 899 -18.06 -32.70 19.20
CA SER A 899 -18.47 -31.34 19.59
C SER A 899 -18.33 -30.33 18.44
N LEU A 900 -17.22 -30.35 17.70
CA LEU A 900 -17.03 -29.45 16.57
C LEU A 900 -18.00 -29.75 15.42
N GLN A 901 -18.27 -31.04 15.15
CA GLN A 901 -19.27 -31.43 14.16
C GLN A 901 -20.68 -31.00 14.57
N PHE A 902 -21.04 -31.21 15.83
CA PHE A 902 -22.34 -30.81 16.38
C PHE A 902 -22.56 -29.29 16.30
N LEU A 903 -21.57 -28.49 16.71
CA LEU A 903 -21.66 -27.03 16.64
C LEU A 903 -21.75 -26.52 15.20
N LEU A 904 -21.08 -27.19 14.26
CA LEU A 904 -21.18 -26.86 12.84
C LEU A 904 -22.60 -27.13 12.31
N GLU A 905 -23.14 -28.31 12.56
CA GLU A 905 -24.49 -28.69 12.12
C GLU A 905 -25.56 -27.74 12.69
N LYS A 906 -25.45 -27.36 13.96
CA LYS A 906 -26.34 -26.37 14.59
C LYS A 906 -26.21 -24.96 14.01
N SER A 907 -25.00 -24.59 13.58
CA SER A 907 -24.74 -23.28 12.95
C SER A 907 -25.25 -23.20 11.51
N GLU A 908 -25.33 -24.33 10.80
CA GLU A 908 -25.93 -24.41 9.46
C GLU A 908 -27.47 -24.26 9.51
N GLU A 909 -28.12 -24.74 10.58
CA GLU A 909 -29.58 -24.62 10.78
C GLU A 909 -30.07 -23.18 11.05
N HIS A 910 -29.27 -22.35 11.75
CA HIS A 910 -29.68 -21.02 12.22
C HIS A 910 -29.26 -19.85 11.31
N GLY A 911 -28.51 -20.13 10.24
CA GLY A 911 -27.95 -19.12 9.35
C GLY A 911 -26.76 -18.35 9.95
N ALA A 912 -25.87 -17.85 9.08
CA ALA A 912 -24.60 -17.25 9.46
C ALA A 912 -24.71 -15.80 9.96
N ASN A 913 -25.43 -15.58 11.06
CA ASN A 913 -25.45 -14.29 11.78
C ASN A 913 -24.46 -14.31 12.96
N THR A 914 -24.04 -13.11 13.38
CA THR A 914 -23.26 -12.92 14.61
C THR A 914 -24.03 -13.53 15.79
N GLY A 915 -23.56 -14.66 16.32
CA GLY A 915 -24.26 -15.49 17.31
C GLY A 915 -24.44 -16.97 16.91
N SER A 916 -23.91 -17.42 15.76
CA SER A 916 -23.89 -18.86 15.45
C SER A 916 -22.91 -19.60 16.38
N PRO A 917 -23.28 -20.78 16.92
CA PRO A 917 -22.48 -21.50 17.92
C PRO A 917 -21.03 -21.75 17.52
N PHE A 918 -20.76 -22.12 16.28
CA PHE A 918 -19.40 -22.40 15.82
C PHE A 918 -18.52 -21.14 15.84
N VAL A 919 -19.06 -19.97 15.47
CA VAL A 919 -18.32 -18.70 15.41
C VAL A 919 -17.87 -18.24 16.79
N GLU A 920 -18.64 -18.52 17.84
CA GLU A 920 -18.25 -18.21 19.22
C GLU A 920 -17.00 -18.99 19.66
N THR A 921 -16.80 -20.20 19.12
CA THR A 921 -15.64 -21.04 19.47
C THR A 921 -14.35 -20.69 18.73
N VAL A 922 -14.43 -19.94 17.62
CA VAL A 922 -13.28 -19.62 16.74
C VAL A 922 -12.14 -18.94 17.49
N GLN A 923 -12.43 -18.00 18.39
CA GLN A 923 -11.39 -17.33 19.18
C GLN A 923 -10.68 -18.30 20.13
N HIS A 924 -11.44 -19.22 20.74
CA HIS A 924 -10.89 -20.21 21.65
C HIS A 924 -10.04 -21.26 20.91
N LEU A 925 -10.49 -21.72 19.75
CA LEU A 925 -9.73 -22.60 18.86
C LEU A 925 -8.42 -21.94 18.41
N LYS A 926 -8.47 -20.67 18.00
CA LYS A 926 -7.27 -19.91 17.62
C LYS A 926 -6.27 -19.80 18.78
N ASN A 927 -6.75 -19.46 19.97
CA ASN A 927 -5.91 -19.37 21.17
C ASN A 927 -5.25 -20.73 21.49
N ALA A 928 -6.01 -21.82 21.39
CA ALA A 928 -5.48 -23.16 21.62
C ALA A 928 -4.39 -23.55 20.60
N VAL A 929 -4.58 -23.28 19.31
CA VAL A 929 -3.59 -23.60 18.27
C VAL A 929 -2.32 -22.73 18.38
N THR A 930 -2.45 -21.47 18.80
CA THR A 930 -1.30 -20.53 18.91
C THR A 930 -0.40 -20.73 20.14
N LYS A 931 -0.80 -21.58 21.09
CA LYS A 931 -0.02 -21.80 22.33
C LYS A 931 1.34 -22.39 21.99
N LYS A 932 2.41 -21.83 22.57
CA LYS A 932 3.82 -22.10 22.21
C LYS A 932 4.21 -23.58 22.24
N SER A 933 3.65 -24.35 23.17
CA SER A 933 3.91 -25.79 23.30
C SER A 933 2.92 -26.40 24.30
N TYR A 934 2.42 -27.59 23.97
CA TYR A 934 1.71 -28.46 24.90
C TYR A 934 2.66 -29.56 25.39
N GLN A 935 2.51 -30.04 26.63
CA GLN A 935 3.23 -31.25 27.06
C GLN A 935 2.63 -32.52 26.44
N ASN A 936 1.33 -32.50 26.15
CA ASN A 936 0.62 -33.59 25.49
C ASN A 936 0.54 -33.32 23.98
N GLU A 937 1.56 -33.78 23.23
CA GLU A 937 1.65 -33.58 21.78
C GLU A 937 0.52 -34.31 21.02
N ASP A 938 0.10 -35.49 21.48
CA ASP A 938 -0.97 -36.29 20.84
C ASP A 938 -2.30 -35.52 20.78
N ASN A 939 -2.68 -34.86 21.89
CA ASN A 939 -3.90 -34.06 21.93
C ASN A 939 -3.83 -32.84 21.01
N PHE A 940 -2.65 -32.24 20.88
CA PHE A 940 -2.44 -31.12 19.97
C PHE A 940 -2.53 -31.55 18.50
N ASP A 941 -1.96 -32.70 18.15
CA ASP A 941 -2.06 -33.26 16.81
C ASP A 941 -3.52 -33.61 16.48
N TYR A 942 -4.28 -34.22 17.42
CA TYR A 942 -5.71 -34.47 17.24
C TYR A 942 -6.53 -33.19 17.05
N LEU A 943 -6.16 -32.09 17.72
CA LEU A 943 -6.79 -30.79 17.50
C LEU A 943 -6.59 -30.29 16.07
N CYS A 944 -5.36 -30.37 15.57
CA CYS A 944 -5.03 -29.95 14.22
C CYS A 944 -5.72 -30.85 13.17
N GLU A 945 -5.71 -32.16 13.34
CA GLU A 945 -6.41 -33.12 12.46
C GLU A 945 -7.93 -32.90 12.45
N ALA A 946 -8.55 -32.65 13.61
CA ALA A 946 -9.98 -32.40 13.70
C ALA A 946 -10.37 -31.15 12.89
N LEU A 947 -9.56 -30.09 12.96
CA LEU A 947 -9.74 -28.90 12.13
C LEU A 947 -9.55 -29.23 10.64
N GLU A 948 -8.44 -29.86 10.23
CA GLU A 948 -8.22 -30.23 8.82
C GLU A 948 -9.42 -30.97 8.19
N ASN A 949 -10.00 -31.93 8.92
CA ASN A 949 -11.11 -32.74 8.42
C ASN A 949 -12.38 -31.92 8.13
N LEU A 950 -12.61 -30.83 8.87
CA LEU A 950 -13.77 -29.95 8.66
C LEU A 950 -13.68 -29.11 7.38
N PHE A 951 -12.49 -28.95 6.80
CA PHE A 951 -12.26 -28.13 5.61
C PHE A 951 -13.16 -28.52 4.42
N SER A 952 -13.46 -29.81 4.29
CA SER A 952 -14.32 -30.34 3.23
C SER A 952 -15.79 -29.91 3.38
N ARG A 953 -16.30 -29.71 4.61
CA ARG A 953 -17.72 -29.46 4.88
C ARG A 953 -18.17 -28.02 4.64
N PHE A 954 -17.30 -27.02 4.89
CA PHE A 954 -17.67 -25.61 4.69
C PHE A 954 -17.93 -25.24 3.22
N SER A 955 -18.70 -24.19 2.96
CA SER A 955 -18.85 -23.61 1.61
C SER A 955 -18.16 -22.24 1.52
N ILE A 956 -17.55 -21.95 0.35
CA ILE A 956 -16.53 -20.90 0.14
C ILE A 956 -17.04 -19.47 0.42
N ASN A 957 -18.34 -19.22 0.29
CA ASN A 957 -18.95 -17.89 0.42
C ASN A 957 -19.82 -17.73 1.67
N THR A 958 -19.57 -18.55 2.70
CA THR A 958 -20.28 -18.42 3.98
C THR A 958 -19.44 -17.62 4.96
N LYS A 959 -20.08 -16.73 5.73
CA LYS A 959 -19.41 -16.05 6.85
C LYS A 959 -18.82 -17.05 7.85
N LEU A 960 -19.41 -18.25 7.97
CA LEU A 960 -18.85 -19.35 8.77
C LEU A 960 -17.47 -19.79 8.26
N PHE A 961 -17.27 -19.87 6.95
CA PHE A 961 -15.97 -20.19 6.37
C PHE A 961 -14.95 -19.06 6.63
N ASP A 962 -15.34 -17.79 6.50
CA ASP A 962 -14.45 -16.65 6.81
C ASP A 962 -13.98 -16.66 8.26
N GLU A 963 -14.87 -16.97 9.20
CA GLU A 963 -14.52 -17.10 10.62
C GLU A 963 -13.63 -18.32 10.87
N TYR A 964 -13.92 -19.44 10.22
CA TYR A 964 -13.11 -20.66 10.29
C TYR A 964 -11.67 -20.46 9.75
N LEU A 965 -11.49 -19.69 8.68
CA LEU A 965 -10.18 -19.37 8.11
C LEU A 965 -9.26 -18.65 9.12
N LYS A 966 -9.82 -17.93 10.11
CA LYS A 966 -9.04 -17.29 11.18
C LYS A 966 -8.28 -18.30 12.05
N VAL A 967 -8.80 -19.51 12.18
CA VAL A 967 -8.17 -20.62 12.91
C VAL A 967 -7.18 -21.36 12.00
N LEU A 968 -7.63 -21.78 10.81
CA LEU A 968 -6.79 -22.54 9.88
C LEU A 968 -5.51 -21.82 9.48
N SER A 969 -5.56 -20.50 9.35
CA SER A 969 -4.41 -19.66 9.00
C SER A 969 -3.24 -19.73 9.99
N VAL A 970 -3.46 -20.29 11.18
CA VAL A 970 -2.47 -20.37 12.26
C VAL A 970 -2.00 -21.80 12.51
N LEU A 971 -2.46 -22.77 11.71
CA LEU A 971 -2.03 -24.15 11.83
C LEU A 971 -0.52 -24.32 11.54
N PRO A 972 0.13 -25.34 12.14
CA PRO A 972 1.51 -25.69 11.82
C PRO A 972 1.71 -26.06 10.33
N SER A 973 2.91 -25.84 9.82
CA SER A 973 3.26 -26.09 8.39
C SER A 973 3.04 -27.52 7.93
N LYS A 974 3.18 -28.51 8.83
CA LYS A 974 2.89 -29.93 8.56
C LYS A 974 1.43 -30.12 8.16
N HIS A 975 0.51 -29.58 8.95
CA HIS A 975 -0.93 -29.66 8.75
C HIS A 975 -1.41 -28.79 7.59
N LEU A 976 -0.78 -27.64 7.37
CA LEU A 976 -1.03 -26.82 6.18
C LEU A 976 -0.61 -27.49 4.87
N THR A 977 0.36 -28.41 4.90
CA THR A 977 0.84 -29.10 3.69
C THR A 977 -0.25 -29.97 3.04
N SER A 978 -1.05 -30.68 3.84
CA SER A 978 -2.17 -31.51 3.35
C SER A 978 -3.27 -30.66 2.71
N LEU A 979 -3.46 -29.42 3.20
CA LEU A 979 -4.50 -28.50 2.76
C LEU A 979 -4.10 -27.63 1.56
N LEU A 980 -2.83 -27.22 1.45
CA LEU A 980 -2.39 -26.21 0.47
C LEU A 980 -1.63 -26.78 -0.72
N LYS A 981 -1.17 -28.03 -0.67
CA LYS A 981 -0.46 -28.68 -1.78
C LYS A 981 -1.34 -29.69 -2.50
N PRO A 982 -1.98 -29.33 -3.63
CA PRO A 982 -2.81 -30.26 -4.40
C PRO A 982 -2.09 -31.53 -4.86
N SER A 983 -0.75 -31.50 -4.94
CA SER A 983 0.09 -32.66 -5.23
C SER A 983 -0.13 -33.83 -4.26
N THR A 984 -0.50 -33.54 -3.00
CA THR A 984 -0.77 -34.52 -1.94
C THR A 984 -2.21 -35.05 -1.92
N TRP A 985 -3.12 -34.46 -2.70
CA TRP A 985 -4.52 -34.84 -2.68
C TRP A 985 -4.78 -36.11 -3.49
N ILE A 986 -5.68 -36.94 -2.95
CA ILE A 986 -6.20 -38.12 -3.65
C ILE A 986 -7.00 -37.68 -4.89
N ASP A 987 -7.86 -36.66 -4.74
CA ASP A 987 -8.66 -36.08 -5.82
C ASP A 987 -8.05 -34.78 -6.37
N LYS A 988 -7.05 -34.90 -7.24
CA LYS A 988 -6.34 -33.75 -7.84
C LYS A 988 -7.21 -32.81 -8.68
N ARG A 989 -8.41 -33.26 -9.09
CA ARG A 989 -9.34 -32.50 -9.96
C ARG A 989 -10.52 -31.85 -9.22
N ASN A 990 -10.52 -31.84 -7.89
CA ASN A 990 -11.62 -31.23 -7.14
C ASN A 990 -11.55 -29.69 -7.18
N GLN A 991 -12.41 -29.07 -8.00
CA GLN A 991 -12.46 -27.61 -8.18
C GLN A 991 -12.80 -26.87 -6.88
N THR A 992 -13.79 -27.32 -6.12
CA THR A 992 -14.24 -26.62 -4.90
C THR A 992 -13.16 -26.68 -3.82
N LYS A 993 -12.43 -27.80 -3.72
CA LYS A 993 -11.29 -27.91 -2.80
C LYS A 993 -10.15 -26.96 -3.20
N LEU A 994 -9.91 -26.79 -4.50
CA LEU A 994 -8.90 -25.87 -5.02
C LEU A 994 -9.27 -24.40 -4.76
N GLU A 995 -10.53 -24.01 -4.98
CA GLU A 995 -11.01 -22.66 -4.65
C GLU A 995 -10.85 -22.35 -3.16
N LYS A 996 -11.21 -23.28 -2.27
CA LYS A 996 -10.97 -23.14 -0.82
C LYS A 996 -9.49 -23.00 -0.48
N ALA A 997 -8.61 -23.76 -1.12
CA ALA A 997 -7.18 -23.71 -0.89
C ALA A 997 -6.58 -22.35 -1.31
N ILE A 998 -7.05 -21.78 -2.42
CA ILE A 998 -6.67 -20.43 -2.86
C ILE A 998 -7.07 -19.38 -1.81
N VAL A 999 -8.31 -19.43 -1.32
CA VAL A 999 -8.80 -18.50 -0.29
C VAL A 999 -8.03 -18.67 1.01
N LEU A 1000 -7.79 -19.92 1.45
CA LEU A 1000 -7.00 -20.22 2.63
C LEU A 1000 -5.59 -19.61 2.49
N GLN A 1001 -4.91 -19.85 1.36
CA GLN A 1001 -3.55 -19.36 1.13
C GLN A 1001 -3.45 -17.85 1.31
N PHE A 1002 -4.38 -17.09 0.73
CA PHE A 1002 -4.37 -15.63 0.83
C PHE A 1002 -4.86 -15.12 2.18
N SER A 1003 -5.68 -15.89 2.91
CA SER A 1003 -6.12 -15.55 4.27
C SER A 1003 -5.02 -15.67 5.34
N ILE A 1004 -3.98 -16.49 5.10
CA ILE A 1004 -2.87 -16.69 6.04
C ILE A 1004 -2.19 -15.36 6.37
N HIS A 1005 -1.94 -14.53 5.36
CA HIS A 1005 -1.33 -13.21 5.58
C HIS A 1005 -2.17 -12.33 6.52
N LYS A 1006 -3.49 -12.30 6.30
CA LYS A 1006 -4.43 -11.48 7.07
C LYS A 1006 -4.53 -11.91 8.54
N HIS A 1007 -4.44 -13.21 8.82
CA HIS A 1007 -4.67 -13.75 10.16
C HIS A 1007 -3.41 -14.19 10.90
N ASN A 1008 -2.29 -14.36 10.18
CA ASN A 1008 -0.97 -14.71 10.70
C ASN A 1008 0.14 -13.91 9.97
N PRO A 1009 0.23 -12.58 10.22
CA PRO A 1009 1.18 -11.71 9.53
C PRO A 1009 2.66 -11.99 9.87
N ILE A 1010 2.93 -12.70 10.98
CA ILE A 1010 4.29 -12.96 11.48
C ILE A 1010 4.96 -14.09 10.70
N ALA A 1011 4.19 -15.06 10.18
CA ALA A 1011 4.72 -16.22 9.48
C ALA A 1011 4.97 -15.95 7.98
N THR A 1012 5.96 -15.09 7.67
CA THR A 1012 6.25 -14.65 6.30
C THR A 1012 6.52 -15.80 5.32
N ASP A 1013 7.12 -16.88 5.80
CA ASP A 1013 7.47 -18.05 4.97
C ASP A 1013 6.22 -18.84 4.53
N LEU A 1014 5.08 -18.65 5.21
CA LEU A 1014 3.82 -19.31 4.89
C LEU A 1014 2.94 -18.50 3.92
N HIS A 1015 3.20 -17.20 3.72
CA HIS A 1015 2.35 -16.31 2.91
C HIS A 1015 2.26 -16.70 1.44
N LEU A 1016 3.25 -17.43 0.91
CA LEU A 1016 3.28 -17.94 -0.48
C LEU A 1016 3.45 -19.48 -0.54
N PHE A 1017 3.30 -20.16 0.60
CA PHE A 1017 3.50 -21.60 0.74
C PHE A 1017 2.51 -22.40 -0.11
N GLY A 1018 3.01 -23.18 -1.07
CA GLY A 1018 2.17 -24.05 -1.92
C GLY A 1018 1.61 -23.39 -3.18
N LEU A 1019 1.84 -22.08 -3.40
CA LEU A 1019 1.36 -21.40 -4.61
C LEU A 1019 1.86 -22.03 -5.92
N SER A 1020 3.09 -22.55 -5.95
CA SER A 1020 3.62 -23.24 -7.13
C SER A 1020 2.85 -24.51 -7.48
N ASP A 1021 2.46 -25.31 -6.48
CA ASP A 1021 1.65 -26.50 -6.66
C ASP A 1021 0.21 -26.14 -7.07
N ILE A 1022 -0.35 -25.07 -6.50
CA ILE A 1022 -1.66 -24.53 -6.88
C ILE A 1022 -1.65 -24.10 -8.35
N LEU A 1023 -0.64 -23.32 -8.79
CA LEU A 1023 -0.52 -22.85 -10.18
C LEU A 1023 -0.41 -24.00 -11.20
N LYS A 1024 0.45 -24.99 -10.92
CA LYS A 1024 0.57 -26.19 -11.78
C LYS A 1024 -0.76 -26.93 -11.91
N THR A 1025 -1.51 -27.00 -10.82
CA THR A 1025 -2.81 -27.66 -10.81
C THR A 1025 -3.83 -26.86 -11.62
N ILE A 1026 -3.89 -25.54 -11.45
CA ILE A 1026 -4.77 -24.62 -12.20
C ILE A 1026 -4.53 -24.70 -13.71
N GLY A 1027 -3.27 -24.87 -14.15
CA GLY A 1027 -2.93 -25.04 -15.58
C GLY A 1027 -3.71 -26.17 -16.28
N SER A 1028 -4.18 -27.16 -15.52
CA SER A 1028 -4.98 -28.29 -16.02
C SER A 1028 -6.50 -28.05 -16.08
N PHE A 1029 -6.99 -26.92 -15.56
CA PHE A 1029 -8.42 -26.56 -15.52
C PHE A 1029 -8.80 -25.50 -16.57
N GLU A 1030 -10.10 -25.27 -16.73
CA GLU A 1030 -10.67 -24.25 -17.63
C GLU A 1030 -10.31 -22.80 -17.22
N THR A 1031 -10.49 -21.87 -18.15
CA THR A 1031 -10.19 -20.42 -17.99
C THR A 1031 -10.90 -19.76 -16.80
N ASN A 1032 -12.05 -20.27 -16.38
CA ASN A 1032 -12.78 -19.75 -15.21
C ASN A 1032 -11.96 -19.86 -13.92
N MET A 1033 -11.23 -20.96 -13.72
CA MET A 1033 -10.39 -21.17 -12.54
C MET A 1033 -9.14 -20.31 -12.55
N GLN A 1034 -8.58 -20.07 -13.74
CA GLN A 1034 -7.46 -19.15 -13.94
C GLN A 1034 -7.87 -17.73 -13.55
N ASN A 1035 -9.04 -17.28 -14.03
CA ASN A 1035 -9.58 -15.97 -13.69
C ASN A 1035 -9.91 -15.83 -12.20
N TYR A 1036 -10.45 -16.88 -11.57
CA TYR A 1036 -10.69 -16.89 -10.12
C TYR A 1036 -9.39 -16.67 -9.34
N PHE A 1037 -8.34 -17.45 -9.65
CA PHE A 1037 -7.04 -17.29 -9.03
C PHE A 1037 -6.46 -15.90 -9.26
N LEU A 1038 -6.45 -15.41 -10.50
CA LEU A 1038 -5.90 -14.09 -10.83
C LEU A 1038 -6.62 -12.96 -10.09
N ARG A 1039 -7.96 -13.05 -9.92
CA ARG A 1039 -8.73 -12.08 -9.12
C ARG A 1039 -8.30 -12.10 -7.66
N SER A 1040 -8.29 -13.28 -7.05
CA SER A 1040 -7.89 -13.43 -5.65
C SER A 1040 -6.44 -13.00 -5.42
N PHE A 1041 -5.56 -13.29 -6.37
CA PHE A 1041 -4.16 -12.90 -6.32
C PHE A 1041 -3.97 -11.38 -6.49
N PHE A 1042 -4.71 -10.75 -7.42
CA PHE A 1042 -4.70 -9.30 -7.61
C PHE A 1042 -5.11 -8.54 -6.35
N ASP A 1043 -6.13 -9.02 -5.62
CA ASP A 1043 -6.57 -8.42 -4.37
C ASP A 1043 -5.61 -8.67 -3.19
N PHE A 1044 -4.89 -9.79 -3.21
CA PHE A 1044 -3.96 -10.21 -2.17
C PHE A 1044 -2.62 -9.48 -2.22
N VAL A 1045 -2.03 -9.34 -3.40
CA VAL A 1045 -0.65 -8.83 -3.58
C VAL A 1045 -0.41 -7.45 -2.93
N PRO A 1046 -1.32 -6.45 -3.02
CA PRO A 1046 -1.14 -5.16 -2.37
C PRO A 1046 -1.15 -5.22 -0.83
N GLN A 1047 -1.69 -6.28 -0.23
CA GLN A 1047 -1.76 -6.44 1.22
C GLN A 1047 -0.40 -6.81 1.83
N LEU A 1048 0.51 -7.38 1.03
CA LEU A 1048 1.83 -7.81 1.48
C LEU A 1048 2.72 -6.62 1.85
N GLU A 1049 2.85 -6.32 3.15
CA GLU A 1049 3.72 -5.24 3.65
C GLU A 1049 5.22 -5.51 3.40
N ASN A 1050 5.65 -6.77 3.44
CA ASN A 1050 7.05 -7.17 3.20
C ASN A 1050 7.20 -7.90 1.86
N HIS A 1051 7.69 -7.18 0.85
CA HIS A 1051 7.89 -7.74 -0.49
C HIS A 1051 9.07 -8.72 -0.62
N LYS A 1052 9.85 -9.03 0.43
CA LYS A 1052 10.98 -9.98 0.31
C LYS A 1052 10.53 -11.38 -0.15
N ALA A 1053 9.50 -11.92 0.49
CA ALA A 1053 8.96 -13.23 0.14
C ALA A 1053 8.43 -13.24 -1.31
N LEU A 1054 7.70 -12.18 -1.70
CA LEU A 1054 7.19 -12.02 -3.06
C LEU A 1054 8.30 -11.90 -4.10
N ASN A 1055 9.38 -11.15 -3.81
CA ASN A 1055 10.52 -11.02 -4.72
C ASN A 1055 11.24 -12.35 -4.91
N GLY A 1056 11.44 -13.12 -3.84
CA GLY A 1056 11.98 -14.47 -3.91
C GLY A 1056 11.13 -15.38 -4.80
N TRP A 1057 9.81 -15.37 -4.57
CA TRP A 1057 8.87 -16.16 -5.34
C TRP A 1057 8.76 -15.73 -6.81
N ILE A 1058 8.87 -14.42 -7.13
CA ILE A 1058 8.89 -13.96 -8.53
C ILE A 1058 10.14 -14.41 -9.26
N ILE A 1059 11.30 -14.51 -8.58
CA ILE A 1059 12.50 -15.12 -9.17
C ILE A 1059 12.24 -16.60 -9.48
N GLU A 1060 11.59 -17.33 -8.57
CA GLU A 1060 11.21 -18.73 -8.80
C GLU A 1060 10.24 -18.85 -9.98
N LEU A 1061 9.24 -17.97 -10.07
CA LEU A 1061 8.28 -17.90 -11.18
C LEU A 1061 8.99 -17.66 -12.52
N ILE A 1062 9.96 -16.73 -12.56
CA ILE A 1062 10.80 -16.51 -13.74
C ILE A 1062 11.56 -17.79 -14.11
N GLY A 1063 12.09 -18.50 -13.12
CA GLY A 1063 12.76 -19.80 -13.31
C GLY A 1063 11.83 -20.86 -13.92
N TYR A 1064 10.57 -20.95 -13.45
CA TYR A 1064 9.58 -21.86 -14.02
C TYR A 1064 9.26 -21.52 -15.47
N ILE A 1065 9.00 -20.24 -15.78
CA ILE A 1065 8.74 -19.79 -17.15
C ILE A 1065 9.92 -20.14 -18.08
N GLN A 1066 11.15 -19.94 -17.63
CA GLN A 1066 12.34 -20.28 -18.40
C GLN A 1066 12.51 -21.79 -18.62
N SER A 1067 12.18 -22.60 -17.62
CA SER A 1067 12.22 -24.06 -17.72
C SER A 1067 11.17 -24.57 -18.71
N ASP A 1068 9.94 -24.10 -18.60
CA ASP A 1068 8.82 -24.53 -19.46
C ASP A 1068 8.99 -24.06 -20.91
N LEU A 1069 9.70 -22.96 -21.14
CA LEU A 1069 10.06 -22.50 -22.49
C LEU A 1069 11.18 -23.34 -23.13
N ALA A 1070 12.05 -23.97 -22.33
CA ALA A 1070 13.12 -24.83 -22.85
C ALA A 1070 12.59 -26.20 -23.30
N GLU A 1071 11.51 -26.67 -22.68
CA GLU A 1071 10.80 -27.90 -23.06
C GLU A 1071 9.78 -27.57 -24.17
N VAL A 1072 10.06 -27.97 -25.40
CA VAL A 1072 9.30 -27.54 -26.58
C VAL A 1072 8.01 -28.37 -26.72
N ASN A 1073 6.90 -28.02 -26.04
CA ASN A 1073 5.57 -28.59 -26.32
C ASN A 1073 4.44 -27.54 -26.36
N THR A 1074 3.39 -27.79 -27.15
CA THR A 1074 2.22 -26.89 -27.32
C THR A 1074 1.33 -26.77 -26.08
N LEU A 1075 1.24 -27.80 -25.23
CA LEU A 1075 0.52 -27.76 -23.95
C LEU A 1075 1.20 -26.82 -22.94
N GLN A 1076 2.54 -26.83 -22.89
CA GLN A 1076 3.36 -25.96 -22.04
C GLN A 1076 3.19 -24.48 -22.40
N MET A 1077 2.83 -24.14 -23.64
CA MET A 1077 2.61 -22.74 -24.04
C MET A 1077 1.38 -22.09 -23.38
N LYS A 1078 0.33 -22.86 -23.05
CA LYS A 1078 -0.82 -22.35 -22.28
C LYS A 1078 -0.45 -22.09 -20.83
N GLU A 1079 0.39 -22.97 -20.26
CA GLU A 1079 0.92 -22.82 -18.91
C GLU A 1079 1.85 -21.60 -18.82
N VAL A 1080 2.74 -21.41 -19.79
CA VAL A 1080 3.59 -20.22 -19.90
C VAL A 1080 2.76 -18.94 -19.99
N ALA A 1081 1.67 -18.92 -20.77
CA ALA A 1081 0.78 -17.76 -20.85
C ALA A 1081 0.13 -17.44 -19.48
N LEU A 1082 -0.34 -18.46 -18.75
CA LEU A 1082 -0.86 -18.30 -17.40
C LEU A 1082 0.21 -17.76 -16.43
N LEU A 1083 1.43 -18.30 -16.46
CA LEU A 1083 2.52 -17.83 -15.60
C LEU A 1083 2.93 -16.38 -15.92
N LEU A 1084 2.92 -15.99 -17.20
CA LEU A 1084 3.10 -14.60 -17.61
C LEU A 1084 1.97 -13.72 -17.07
N ASP A 1085 0.72 -14.15 -17.19
CA ASP A 1085 -0.43 -13.41 -16.67
C ASP A 1085 -0.35 -13.18 -15.16
N VAL A 1086 0.10 -14.18 -14.41
CA VAL A 1086 0.36 -14.08 -12.97
C VAL A 1086 1.47 -13.06 -12.68
N PHE A 1087 2.56 -13.09 -13.45
CA PHE A 1087 3.65 -12.12 -13.34
C PHE A 1087 3.17 -10.68 -13.64
N LEU A 1088 2.46 -10.47 -14.74
CA LEU A 1088 1.93 -9.15 -15.13
C LEU A 1088 0.97 -8.63 -14.05
N THR A 1089 0.07 -9.49 -13.55
CA THR A 1089 -0.93 -9.13 -12.52
C THR A 1089 -0.27 -8.75 -11.19
N ALA A 1090 0.80 -9.46 -10.78
CA ALA A 1090 1.58 -9.09 -9.59
C ALA A 1090 2.20 -7.69 -9.72
N VAL A 1091 2.81 -7.38 -10.87
CA VAL A 1091 3.44 -6.07 -11.09
C VAL A 1091 2.40 -4.96 -11.14
N ILE A 1092 1.27 -5.17 -11.82
CA ILE A 1092 0.19 -4.17 -11.95
C ILE A 1092 -0.45 -3.90 -10.59
N SER A 1093 -0.77 -4.93 -9.82
CA SER A 1093 -1.39 -4.78 -8.49
C SER A 1093 -0.49 -4.01 -7.52
N LEU A 1094 0.82 -4.28 -7.49
CA LEU A 1094 1.78 -3.54 -6.65
C LEU A 1094 1.96 -2.08 -7.05
N SER A 1095 1.89 -1.79 -8.34
CA SER A 1095 2.18 -0.45 -8.87
C SER A 1095 1.15 0.62 -8.45
N GLY A 1096 -0.06 0.19 -8.09
CA GLY A 1096 -1.23 1.05 -7.88
C GLY A 1096 -2.03 1.35 -9.15
N TYR A 1097 -1.46 1.20 -10.36
CA TYR A 1097 -2.23 1.35 -11.62
C TYR A 1097 -3.37 0.33 -11.75
N GLY A 1098 -3.28 -0.78 -10.99
CA GLY A 1098 -4.38 -1.71 -10.81
C GLY A 1098 -5.69 -1.06 -10.37
N ALA A 1099 -5.61 0.03 -9.59
CA ALA A 1099 -6.78 0.73 -9.05
C ALA A 1099 -7.68 1.34 -10.13
N LEU A 1100 -7.15 1.66 -11.31
CA LEU A 1100 -7.93 2.28 -12.39
C LEU A 1100 -9.03 1.34 -12.90
N PHE A 1101 -8.66 0.12 -13.26
CA PHE A 1101 -9.55 -0.81 -13.94
C PHE A 1101 -10.04 -1.95 -13.03
N GLY A 1102 -9.47 -2.10 -11.84
CA GLY A 1102 -9.88 -3.09 -10.84
C GLY A 1102 -9.91 -4.51 -11.43
N LYS A 1103 -11.06 -5.18 -11.29
CA LYS A 1103 -11.24 -6.57 -11.76
C LYS A 1103 -11.18 -6.72 -13.29
N ALA A 1104 -11.40 -5.64 -14.05
CA ALA A 1104 -11.33 -5.69 -15.50
C ALA A 1104 -9.91 -6.03 -16.01
N ILE A 1105 -8.85 -5.78 -15.22
CA ILE A 1105 -7.47 -6.17 -15.54
C ILE A 1105 -7.30 -7.68 -15.62
N VAL A 1106 -8.11 -8.42 -14.85
CA VAL A 1106 -8.07 -9.88 -14.84
C VAL A 1106 -8.90 -10.46 -15.99
N GLU A 1107 -9.95 -9.78 -16.42
CA GLU A 1107 -10.83 -10.24 -17.48
C GLU A 1107 -10.33 -9.89 -18.89
N ASP A 1108 -9.66 -8.75 -19.04
CA ASP A 1108 -9.24 -8.18 -20.31
C ASP A 1108 -7.70 -8.20 -20.46
N LEU A 1109 -7.22 -9.02 -21.40
CA LEU A 1109 -5.80 -9.16 -21.71
C LEU A 1109 -5.20 -7.86 -22.27
N ASP A 1110 -5.92 -7.14 -23.13
CA ASP A 1110 -5.40 -5.95 -23.80
C ASP A 1110 -5.18 -4.83 -22.78
N LYS A 1111 -6.12 -4.65 -21.83
CA LYS A 1111 -5.95 -3.72 -20.70
C LYS A 1111 -4.74 -4.09 -19.83
N ARG A 1112 -4.56 -5.38 -19.54
CA ARG A 1112 -3.40 -5.86 -18.77
C ARG A 1112 -2.08 -5.55 -19.46
N LEU A 1113 -1.98 -5.84 -20.76
CA LEU A 1113 -0.80 -5.58 -21.56
C LEU A 1113 -0.53 -4.07 -21.72
N PHE A 1114 -1.57 -3.25 -21.79
CA PHE A 1114 -1.46 -1.79 -21.88
C PHE A 1114 -0.96 -1.14 -20.58
N VAL A 1115 -1.38 -1.65 -19.42
CA VAL A 1115 -1.05 -1.08 -18.09
C VAL A 1115 0.30 -1.56 -17.55
N PHE A 1116 0.73 -2.76 -17.92
CA PHE A 1116 1.96 -3.37 -17.41
C PHE A 1116 3.23 -2.51 -17.58
N PRO A 1117 3.53 -1.92 -18.76
CA PRO A 1117 4.75 -1.14 -18.97
C PRO A 1117 4.96 -0.02 -17.94
N SER A 1118 3.92 0.76 -17.63
CA SER A 1118 4.00 1.85 -16.64
C SER A 1118 3.97 1.36 -15.21
N SER A 1119 3.31 0.23 -14.96
CA SER A 1119 3.29 -0.42 -13.66
C SER A 1119 4.70 -0.83 -13.23
N LEU A 1120 5.50 -1.34 -14.17
CA LEU A 1120 6.88 -1.77 -13.90
C LEU A 1120 7.78 -0.61 -13.42
N ILE A 1121 7.63 0.58 -13.99
CA ILE A 1121 8.36 1.78 -13.56
C ILE A 1121 8.09 2.08 -12.07
N MET A 1122 6.81 2.05 -11.67
CA MET A 1122 6.41 2.35 -10.29
C MET A 1122 6.94 1.30 -9.31
N VAL A 1123 6.96 0.03 -9.71
CA VAL A 1123 7.51 -1.05 -8.90
C VAL A 1123 9.03 -0.91 -8.73
N PHE A 1124 9.78 -0.53 -9.77
CA PHE A 1124 11.23 -0.28 -9.65
C PHE A 1124 11.60 0.92 -8.77
N GLN A 1125 10.67 1.86 -8.55
CA GLN A 1125 10.88 2.93 -7.57
C GLN A 1125 10.84 2.41 -6.13
N MET A 1126 10.34 1.20 -5.87
CA MET A 1126 10.37 0.56 -4.56
C MET A 1126 11.75 -0.02 -4.25
N ASN A 1127 12.36 0.40 -3.13
CA ASN A 1127 13.73 0.01 -2.75
C ASN A 1127 13.99 -1.51 -2.83
N MET A 1128 13.04 -2.34 -2.40
CA MET A 1128 13.16 -3.80 -2.38
C MET A 1128 13.26 -4.45 -3.77
N TRP A 1129 12.71 -3.80 -4.80
CA TRP A 1129 12.66 -4.32 -6.17
C TRP A 1129 13.88 -3.93 -7.01
N ARG A 1130 14.67 -2.95 -6.56
CA ARG A 1130 15.91 -2.55 -7.23
C ARG A 1130 16.95 -3.68 -7.29
N GLU A 1131 16.95 -4.59 -6.31
CA GLU A 1131 17.88 -5.72 -6.27
C GLU A 1131 17.63 -6.74 -7.39
N ILE A 1132 16.39 -6.85 -7.88
CA ILE A 1132 15.98 -7.79 -8.92
C ILE A 1132 15.77 -7.12 -10.29
N GLU A 1133 15.96 -5.80 -10.36
CA GLU A 1133 15.80 -4.99 -11.57
C GLU A 1133 16.56 -5.62 -12.76
N ASN A 1134 17.86 -5.89 -12.60
CA ASN A 1134 18.70 -6.47 -13.66
C ASN A 1134 18.17 -7.82 -14.18
N LYS A 1135 17.70 -8.71 -13.30
CA LYS A 1135 17.14 -10.02 -13.65
C LYS A 1135 15.87 -9.86 -14.47
N ILE A 1136 15.00 -8.91 -14.08
CA ILE A 1136 13.76 -8.64 -14.81
C ILE A 1136 14.09 -8.08 -16.20
N TYR A 1137 14.99 -7.11 -16.34
CA TYR A 1137 15.39 -6.59 -17.66
C TYR A 1137 15.89 -7.68 -18.60
N GLU A 1138 16.79 -8.53 -18.09
CA GLU A 1138 17.35 -9.65 -18.83
C GLU A 1138 16.24 -10.64 -19.23
N PHE A 1139 15.34 -10.96 -18.31
CA PHE A 1139 14.18 -11.81 -18.55
C PHE A 1139 13.26 -11.27 -19.66
N LEU A 1140 12.86 -9.99 -19.59
CA LEU A 1140 12.00 -9.36 -20.61
C LEU A 1140 12.68 -9.38 -22.00
N TYR A 1141 13.99 -9.11 -22.05
CA TYR A 1141 14.78 -9.17 -23.29
C TYR A 1141 14.82 -10.58 -23.88
N HIS A 1142 15.02 -11.60 -23.05
CA HIS A 1142 15.07 -12.99 -23.50
C HIS A 1142 13.71 -13.46 -24.02
N LEU A 1143 12.62 -13.14 -23.31
CA LEU A 1143 11.26 -13.46 -23.74
C LEU A 1143 10.88 -12.79 -25.07
N TYR A 1144 11.24 -11.51 -25.25
CA TYR A 1144 10.95 -10.78 -26.48
C TYR A 1144 11.54 -11.47 -27.73
N ASN A 1145 12.75 -12.01 -27.60
CA ASN A 1145 13.45 -12.68 -28.70
C ASN A 1145 13.05 -14.15 -28.89
N HIS A 1146 12.19 -14.70 -28.03
CA HIS A 1146 11.80 -16.09 -28.10
C HIS A 1146 10.74 -16.31 -29.21
N PRO A 1147 10.92 -17.30 -30.11
CA PRO A 1147 10.03 -17.47 -31.27
C PRO A 1147 8.60 -17.84 -30.86
N ASN A 1148 8.43 -18.60 -29.77
CA ASN A 1148 7.12 -19.10 -29.36
C ASN A 1148 6.23 -18.06 -28.64
N ILE A 1149 6.78 -16.92 -28.22
CA ILE A 1149 5.99 -15.88 -27.51
C ILE A 1149 5.09 -15.14 -28.52
N SER A 1150 3.79 -15.06 -28.24
CA SER A 1150 2.84 -14.38 -29.13
C SER A 1150 3.19 -12.89 -29.33
N THR A 1151 2.71 -12.30 -30.44
CA THR A 1151 2.99 -10.90 -30.77
C THR A 1151 2.51 -9.89 -29.72
N PRO A 1152 1.32 -10.00 -29.10
CA PRO A 1152 0.87 -9.02 -28.09
C PRO A 1152 1.77 -9.00 -26.85
N TYR A 1153 2.17 -10.16 -26.34
CA TYR A 1153 3.14 -10.24 -25.23
C TYR A 1153 4.48 -9.63 -25.62
N ALA A 1154 5.02 -9.96 -26.80
CA ALA A 1154 6.31 -9.41 -27.22
C ALA A 1154 6.27 -7.87 -27.36
N GLU A 1155 5.20 -7.31 -27.91
CA GLU A 1155 5.04 -5.85 -27.99
C GLU A 1155 4.95 -5.22 -26.60
N CYS A 1156 4.19 -5.81 -25.68
CA CYS A 1156 4.13 -5.39 -24.29
C CYS A 1156 5.50 -5.40 -23.62
N LEU A 1157 6.29 -6.47 -23.80
CA LEU A 1157 7.66 -6.60 -23.26
C LEU A 1157 8.58 -5.51 -23.82
N LYS A 1158 8.50 -5.22 -25.13
CA LYS A 1158 9.24 -4.11 -25.75
C LYS A 1158 8.83 -2.76 -25.16
N ASN A 1159 7.54 -2.51 -25.03
CA ASN A 1159 7.00 -1.28 -24.47
C ASN A 1159 7.42 -1.10 -23.00
N ALA A 1160 7.44 -2.18 -22.21
CA ALA A 1160 7.95 -2.16 -20.83
C ALA A 1160 9.44 -1.76 -20.77
N LEU A 1161 10.27 -2.30 -21.67
CA LEU A 1161 11.69 -1.93 -21.76
C LEU A 1161 11.88 -0.45 -22.17
N LEU A 1162 11.05 0.06 -23.09
CA LEU A 1162 11.04 1.47 -23.50
C LEU A 1162 10.64 2.39 -22.34
N CYS A 1163 9.56 2.07 -21.64
CA CYS A 1163 9.09 2.79 -20.46
C CYS A 1163 10.17 2.90 -19.38
N CYS A 1164 11.00 1.86 -19.23
CA CYS A 1164 12.04 1.81 -18.20
C CYS A 1164 13.42 2.31 -18.71
N LYS A 1165 13.52 3.00 -19.85
CA LYS A 1165 14.80 3.44 -20.44
C LYS A 1165 15.63 4.38 -19.55
N GLU A 1166 15.00 5.01 -18.57
CA GLU A 1166 15.63 5.98 -17.66
C GLU A 1166 16.17 5.36 -16.37
N GLN A 1167 15.86 4.10 -16.08
CA GLN A 1167 16.30 3.44 -14.85
C GLN A 1167 17.80 3.18 -14.83
N SER A 1168 18.34 3.02 -13.62
CA SER A 1168 19.77 2.99 -13.35
C SER A 1168 20.52 1.87 -14.10
N TYR A 1169 19.92 0.69 -14.23
CA TYR A 1169 20.55 -0.44 -14.91
C TYR A 1169 20.78 -0.17 -16.40
N LEU A 1170 19.79 0.39 -17.09
CA LEU A 1170 19.87 0.69 -18.53
C LEU A 1170 20.77 1.90 -18.82
N GLN A 1171 21.19 2.66 -17.81
CA GLN A 1171 22.20 3.72 -17.99
C GLN A 1171 23.63 3.18 -18.03
N GLN A 1172 23.87 1.91 -17.67
CA GLN A 1172 25.21 1.34 -17.69
C GLN A 1172 25.75 1.20 -19.14
N PRO A 1173 27.02 1.55 -19.39
CA PRO A 1173 27.60 1.60 -20.74
C PRO A 1173 27.61 0.24 -21.47
N LYS A 1174 27.62 -0.87 -20.72
CA LYS A 1174 27.57 -2.24 -21.26
C LYS A 1174 26.14 -2.75 -21.51
N ALA A 1175 25.15 -2.19 -20.81
CA ALA A 1175 23.78 -2.68 -20.82
C ALA A 1175 22.96 -2.05 -21.94
N TRP A 1176 22.97 -0.73 -22.08
CA TRP A 1176 22.12 -0.02 -23.04
C TRP A 1176 22.25 -0.49 -24.51
N PRO A 1177 23.44 -0.84 -25.05
CA PRO A 1177 23.55 -1.26 -26.45
C PRO A 1177 22.81 -2.58 -26.72
N LYS A 1178 22.56 -3.39 -25.68
CA LYS A 1178 21.75 -4.62 -25.75
C LYS A 1178 20.29 -4.30 -26.07
N PHE A 1179 19.74 -3.34 -25.36
CA PHE A 1179 18.30 -3.08 -25.38
C PHE A 1179 17.95 -2.15 -26.54
N VAL A 1180 18.76 -1.15 -26.84
CA VAL A 1180 18.48 -0.22 -27.94
C VAL A 1180 18.50 -0.93 -29.31
N SER A 1181 19.29 -1.99 -29.47
CA SER A 1181 19.30 -2.74 -30.73
C SER A 1181 18.15 -3.73 -30.93
N LEU A 1182 17.24 -3.85 -29.95
CA LEU A 1182 16.13 -4.80 -29.96
C LEU A 1182 15.43 -4.87 -31.32
N ARG A 1183 15.50 -6.03 -31.95
CA ARG A 1183 14.85 -6.33 -33.22
C ARG A 1183 14.36 -7.77 -33.18
N ARG A 1184 13.08 -7.95 -33.51
CA ARG A 1184 12.52 -9.29 -33.75
C ARG A 1184 12.62 -9.54 -35.25
N LEU A 1185 13.34 -10.59 -35.63
CA LEU A 1185 13.51 -11.02 -37.02
C LEU A 1185 12.37 -11.93 -37.43
#